data_AF-A0A4V2M4F6-F1
#
_entry.id   AF-A0A4V2M4F6-F1
#
_cell.length_a   1.000
_cell.length_b   1.000
_cell.length_c   1.000
_cell.angle_alpha   90.00
_cell.angle_beta   90.00
_cell.angle_gamma   90.00
#
_symmetry.space_group_name_H-M   'P 1'
#
loop_
_entity.id
_entity.type
_entity.pdbx_description
1 polymer ?
#
loop_
_entity_poly.entity_id
_entity_poly.type
_entity_poly.pdbx_seq_one_letter_code
_entity_poly.pdbx_strand_id
1 'polypeptide(L)'
;MGADIDLGTASSRDPHEIQAACDLILGDPRRRLVHEVFAPWGDDVSGCGCHPQVHQDHDAAVAAHHESISREQSRGTPDIEWSRASQSWSKVSGALTNHLEYRVRVLDDRQLDDSAVAGIERELPRTLVQPAVDLAVNGPLGRTGVLVKTARRFPKAETVHRRLVEAAAAPLYEDLEERRTQVARRIGEEPVDPLVAEIERDLLPQLKRLDALLPPKDNHRTSALHDQLAILLNNCAVELMNRGDAGDGRAERWLDRARKLVIDQRDRDLITENRDAVLENQRAMREFREQVEYLFRMSGKYAAQRLLRQARAQTSSPSVRAEIDQMLAEISAGTFDSFYSPSPQTTRPTRPPRKPVSPKRRRGRRLVAWLLVLALIGLGVWHWWPQKISISNDKISDNAPAGTCLDEQPAGPQTGLSGSDCDSPHWGEIIGYVAITKVPATYPGDAQANALGQFLCGEKMVQQRLNDDVYDVTTLHAPAQRWNNGKNSSKYENYAACVVHRQDGLDLHGGLTPIAELKDPKPVAMDLQAKKVADNAPVGTCVRDRINGQVTDGALIDQVMIVRCTEWHWGQIFGYPTLYEAGQSFPGDSEVNALSRKACAARIPSLPGFATWVGPPDYPSWSDLEQVKYAICVVHRADNKPFKGAAK
;
A
#
# COMPACT_ATOMS: atom_id res chain seq x y z
N MET A 1 -35.74 -15.68 -16.33
CA MET A 1 -36.13 -16.81 -15.46
C MET A 1 -35.15 -17.93 -15.77
N GLY A 2 -34.00 -17.95 -15.09
CA GLY A 2 -33.04 -19.04 -15.21
C GLY A 2 -33.50 -20.17 -14.30
N ALA A 3 -33.68 -21.37 -14.85
CA ALA A 3 -33.87 -22.54 -14.03
C ALA A 3 -32.49 -22.92 -13.46
N ASP A 4 -32.27 -22.64 -12.19
CA ASP A 4 -31.29 -23.35 -11.38
C ASP A 4 -31.72 -24.81 -11.38
N ILE A 5 -31.02 -25.65 -12.14
CA ILE A 5 -31.14 -27.10 -12.04
C ILE A 5 -30.32 -27.48 -10.82
N ASP A 6 -31.02 -27.68 -9.70
CA ASP A 6 -30.51 -28.32 -8.50
C ASP A 6 -30.17 -29.77 -8.84
N LEU A 7 -28.92 -30.00 -9.26
CA LEU A 7 -28.34 -31.34 -9.36
C LEU A 7 -28.08 -31.80 -7.94
N GLY A 8 -29.13 -32.34 -7.30
CA GLY A 8 -29.08 -32.94 -5.99
C GLY A 8 -27.83 -33.80 -5.81
N THR A 9 -27.27 -33.73 -4.61
CA THR A 9 -26.02 -34.39 -4.21
C THR A 9 -25.83 -35.75 -4.89
N ALA A 10 -24.75 -35.87 -5.66
CA ALA A 10 -24.36 -37.04 -6.45
C ALA A 10 -24.13 -38.31 -5.60
N SER A 11 -25.20 -38.94 -5.13
CA SER A 11 -25.14 -40.20 -4.39
C SER A 11 -26.30 -41.16 -4.65
N SER A 12 -27.15 -40.90 -5.66
CA SER A 12 -28.08 -41.93 -6.12
C SER A 12 -27.32 -43.00 -6.91
N ARG A 13 -27.47 -44.27 -6.49
CA ARG A 13 -26.96 -45.47 -7.17
C ARG A 13 -28.04 -46.12 -8.04
N ASP A 14 -29.16 -45.46 -8.26
CA ASP A 14 -30.25 -45.99 -9.09
C ASP A 14 -29.87 -45.87 -10.59
N PRO A 15 -29.73 -47.00 -11.31
CA PRO A 15 -29.41 -46.99 -12.74
C PRO A 15 -30.41 -46.19 -13.59
N HIS A 16 -31.69 -46.10 -13.18
CA HIS A 16 -32.70 -45.37 -13.92
C HIS A 16 -32.62 -43.85 -13.73
N GLU A 17 -32.22 -43.36 -12.55
CA GLU A 17 -31.96 -41.92 -12.33
C GLU A 17 -30.65 -41.48 -12.99
N ILE A 18 -29.62 -42.33 -13.01
CA ILE A 18 -28.39 -42.07 -13.75
C ILE A 18 -28.67 -42.06 -15.26
N GLN A 19 -29.48 -43.00 -15.76
CA GLN A 19 -29.90 -43.02 -17.15
C GLN A 19 -30.76 -41.82 -17.51
N ALA A 20 -31.72 -41.43 -16.67
CA ALA A 20 -32.55 -40.24 -16.89
C ALA A 20 -31.74 -38.94 -16.81
N ALA A 21 -30.78 -38.83 -15.90
CA ALA A 21 -29.85 -37.69 -15.84
C ALA A 21 -28.94 -37.66 -17.07
N CYS A 22 -28.43 -38.81 -17.52
CA CYS A 22 -27.69 -38.94 -18.77
C CYS A 22 -28.56 -38.59 -19.98
N ASP A 23 -29.81 -39.03 -20.05
CA ASP A 23 -30.77 -38.72 -21.11
C ASP A 23 -31.17 -37.24 -21.08
N LEU A 24 -31.22 -36.59 -19.91
CA LEU A 24 -31.40 -35.14 -19.78
C LEU A 24 -30.16 -34.35 -20.23
N ILE A 25 -28.98 -34.88 -19.95
CA ILE A 25 -27.66 -34.32 -20.27
C ILE A 25 -27.29 -34.51 -21.75
N LEU A 26 -27.71 -35.63 -22.36
CA LEU A 26 -27.48 -36.03 -23.75
C LEU A 26 -28.65 -35.64 -24.67
N GLY A 27 -29.85 -35.42 -24.11
CA GLY A 27 -31.06 -35.05 -24.83
C GLY A 27 -31.30 -33.54 -24.94
N ASP A 28 -30.44 -32.68 -24.37
CA ASP A 28 -30.53 -31.23 -24.55
C ASP A 28 -30.18 -30.85 -26.01
N PRO A 29 -31.16 -30.39 -26.81
CA PRO A 29 -30.95 -30.05 -28.22
C PRO A 29 -29.92 -28.94 -28.41
N ARG A 30 -29.70 -28.07 -27.41
CA ARG A 30 -28.71 -26.98 -27.46
C ARG A 30 -27.29 -27.52 -27.40
N ARG A 31 -27.06 -28.56 -26.59
CA ARG A 31 -25.76 -29.26 -26.54
C ARG A 31 -25.46 -29.95 -27.85
N ARG A 32 -26.48 -30.51 -28.51
CA ARG A 32 -26.33 -31.11 -29.84
C ARG A 32 -25.83 -30.10 -30.87
N LEU A 33 -26.37 -28.87 -30.89
CA LEU A 33 -25.87 -27.82 -31.79
C LEU A 33 -24.42 -27.43 -31.45
N VAL A 34 -24.05 -27.34 -30.17
CA VAL A 34 -22.66 -27.07 -29.78
C VAL A 34 -21.73 -28.22 -30.21
N HIS A 35 -22.16 -29.47 -30.08
CA HIS A 35 -21.42 -30.62 -30.60
C HIS A 35 -21.27 -30.54 -32.11
N GLU A 36 -22.33 -30.17 -32.85
CA GLU A 36 -22.25 -29.97 -34.30
C GLU A 36 -21.20 -28.90 -34.66
N VAL A 37 -21.02 -27.83 -33.88
CA VAL A 37 -19.97 -26.83 -34.15
C VAL A 37 -18.53 -27.36 -33.99
N PHE A 38 -18.30 -28.36 -33.13
CA PHE A 38 -16.95 -28.83 -32.81
C PHE A 38 -16.67 -30.28 -33.23
N ALA A 39 -17.62 -30.93 -33.90
CA ALA A 39 -17.49 -32.27 -34.45
C ALA A 39 -17.43 -32.23 -35.99
N PRO A 40 -16.71 -33.16 -36.64
CA PRO A 40 -16.74 -33.26 -38.09
C PRO A 40 -18.16 -33.49 -38.62
N TRP A 41 -18.54 -32.79 -39.68
CA TRP A 41 -19.83 -32.92 -40.37
C TRP A 41 -19.83 -34.05 -41.41
N GLY A 42 -18.66 -34.33 -42.00
CA GLY A 42 -18.53 -35.31 -43.08
C GLY A 42 -19.12 -34.83 -44.42
N ASP A 43 -19.12 -35.73 -45.40
CA ASP A 43 -19.40 -35.41 -46.81
C ASP A 43 -20.90 -35.45 -47.18
N ASP A 44 -21.79 -35.83 -46.26
CA ASP A 44 -23.23 -35.87 -46.53
C ASP A 44 -23.85 -34.46 -46.44
N VAL A 45 -23.90 -33.78 -47.60
CA VAL A 45 -24.51 -32.46 -47.76
C VAL A 45 -25.95 -32.50 -48.28
N SER A 46 -26.49 -33.70 -48.54
CA SER A 46 -27.73 -33.87 -49.31
C SER A 46 -28.97 -33.27 -48.63
N GLY A 47 -28.92 -33.09 -47.30
CA GLY A 47 -29.97 -32.41 -46.53
C GLY A 47 -29.77 -30.90 -46.41
N CYS A 48 -28.57 -30.44 -46.03
CA CYS A 48 -28.36 -29.10 -45.47
C CYS A 48 -28.40 -27.92 -46.46
N GLY A 49 -28.33 -28.19 -47.76
CA GLY A 49 -28.27 -27.14 -48.78
C GLY A 49 -26.98 -26.31 -48.77
N CYS A 50 -25.99 -26.68 -47.94
CA CYS A 50 -24.67 -26.07 -47.95
C CYS A 50 -23.87 -26.55 -49.18
N HIS A 51 -22.97 -25.70 -49.66
CA HIS A 51 -21.99 -26.13 -50.66
C HIS A 51 -21.01 -27.14 -50.01
N PRO A 52 -20.64 -28.27 -50.68
CA PRO A 52 -19.73 -29.29 -50.13
C PRO A 52 -18.45 -28.73 -49.50
N GLN A 53 -17.89 -27.69 -50.12
CA GLN A 53 -16.69 -27.00 -49.62
C GLN A 53 -16.85 -26.47 -48.18
N VAL A 54 -18.05 -26.08 -47.74
CA VAL A 54 -18.27 -25.55 -46.39
C VAL A 54 -18.06 -26.63 -45.33
N HIS A 55 -18.54 -27.85 -45.59
CA HIS A 55 -18.32 -29.00 -44.70
C HIS A 55 -16.84 -29.36 -44.62
N GLN A 56 -16.16 -29.41 -45.78
CA GLN A 56 -14.73 -29.71 -45.83
C GLN A 56 -13.89 -28.65 -45.10
N ASP A 57 -14.19 -27.37 -45.32
CA ASP A 57 -13.50 -26.27 -44.64
C ASP A 57 -13.76 -26.28 -43.13
N HIS A 58 -14.97 -26.68 -42.70
CA HIS A 58 -15.34 -26.78 -41.28
C HIS A 58 -14.58 -27.92 -40.60
N ASP A 59 -14.59 -29.10 -41.20
CA ASP A 59 -13.92 -30.28 -40.65
C ASP A 59 -12.40 -30.06 -40.61
N ALA A 60 -11.85 -29.37 -41.62
CA ALA A 60 -10.46 -28.93 -41.60
C ALA A 60 -10.17 -27.91 -40.50
N ALA A 61 -11.12 -27.02 -40.16
CA ALA A 61 -10.98 -26.07 -39.06
C ALA A 61 -10.99 -26.74 -37.69
N VAL A 62 -11.93 -27.67 -37.47
CA VAL A 62 -12.01 -28.49 -36.25
C VAL A 62 -10.73 -29.32 -36.08
N ALA A 63 -10.31 -30.04 -37.12
CA ALA A 63 -9.12 -30.88 -37.08
C ALA A 63 -7.84 -30.06 -36.82
N ALA A 64 -7.67 -28.92 -37.51
CA ALA A 64 -6.50 -28.07 -37.32
C ALA A 64 -6.42 -27.48 -35.91
N HIS A 65 -7.56 -27.10 -35.32
CA HIS A 65 -7.61 -26.54 -33.97
C HIS A 65 -7.34 -27.62 -32.90
N HIS A 66 -7.89 -28.82 -33.08
CA HIS A 66 -7.58 -29.94 -32.18
C HIS A 66 -6.10 -30.35 -32.26
N GLU A 67 -5.54 -30.42 -33.48
CA GLU A 67 -4.13 -30.73 -33.71
C GLU A 67 -3.21 -29.68 -33.05
N SER A 68 -3.51 -28.39 -33.15
CA SER A 68 -2.70 -27.35 -32.54
C SER A 68 -2.68 -27.44 -31.01
N ILE A 69 -3.83 -27.73 -30.38
CA ILE A 69 -3.92 -27.93 -28.92
C ILE A 69 -3.10 -29.15 -28.48
N SER A 70 -3.29 -30.29 -29.16
CA SER A 70 -2.61 -31.55 -28.83
C SER A 70 -1.08 -31.42 -28.95
N ARG A 71 -0.60 -30.78 -30.01
CA ARG A 71 0.85 -30.56 -30.23
C ARG A 71 1.45 -29.58 -29.22
N GLU A 72 0.71 -28.57 -28.78
CA GLU A 72 1.19 -27.64 -27.75
C GLU A 72 1.28 -28.35 -26.39
N GLN A 73 0.29 -29.20 -26.05
CA GLN A 73 0.30 -30.01 -24.83
C GLN A 73 1.43 -31.05 -24.82
N SER A 74 1.78 -31.64 -25.98
CA SER A 74 2.94 -32.51 -26.12
C SER A 74 4.29 -31.78 -26.13
N ARG A 75 4.32 -30.49 -25.73
CA ARG A 75 5.50 -29.61 -25.64
C ARG A 75 6.18 -29.34 -26.99
N GLY A 76 5.42 -29.31 -28.08
CA GLY A 76 5.89 -28.85 -29.40
C GLY A 76 5.92 -27.33 -29.54
N THR A 77 6.21 -26.84 -30.75
CA THR A 77 6.06 -25.43 -31.15
C THR A 77 5.16 -25.31 -32.40
N PRO A 78 3.86 -25.65 -32.28
CA PRO A 78 2.94 -25.77 -33.42
C PRO A 78 2.46 -24.41 -33.96
N ASP A 79 3.37 -23.46 -34.22
CA ASP A 79 3.03 -22.10 -34.65
C ASP A 79 2.37 -22.09 -36.05
N ILE A 80 2.73 -23.06 -36.90
CA ILE A 80 2.15 -23.25 -38.22
C ILE A 80 0.72 -23.79 -38.10
N GLU A 81 0.51 -24.77 -37.24
CA GLU A 81 -0.78 -25.42 -37.00
C GLU A 81 -1.77 -24.46 -36.35
N TRP A 82 -1.34 -23.65 -35.38
CA TRP A 82 -2.14 -22.56 -34.83
C TRP A 82 -2.54 -21.52 -35.88
N SER A 83 -1.62 -21.16 -36.78
CA SER A 83 -1.92 -20.25 -37.88
C SER A 83 -2.92 -20.88 -38.85
N ARG A 84 -2.76 -22.16 -39.19
CA ARG A 84 -3.70 -22.93 -40.01
C ARG A 84 -5.09 -22.98 -39.37
N ALA A 85 -5.18 -23.28 -38.07
CA ALA A 85 -6.43 -23.31 -37.33
C ALA A 85 -7.18 -21.97 -37.43
N SER A 86 -6.50 -20.86 -37.14
CA SER A 86 -7.11 -19.53 -37.22
C SER A 86 -7.60 -19.17 -38.63
N GLN A 87 -6.85 -19.56 -39.67
CA GLN A 87 -7.23 -19.33 -41.07
C GLN A 87 -8.44 -20.19 -41.47
N SER A 88 -8.45 -21.48 -41.11
CA SER A 88 -9.58 -22.37 -41.39
C SER A 88 -10.86 -21.89 -40.71
N TRP A 89 -10.80 -21.51 -39.43
CA TRP A 89 -11.95 -20.94 -38.72
C TRP A 89 -12.46 -19.63 -39.33
N SER A 90 -11.55 -18.79 -39.84
CA SER A 90 -11.94 -17.55 -40.51
C SER A 90 -12.75 -17.80 -41.78
N LYS A 91 -12.42 -18.85 -42.56
CA LYS A 91 -13.15 -19.22 -43.78
C LYS A 91 -14.59 -19.65 -43.51
N VAL A 92 -14.83 -20.36 -42.42
CA VAL A 92 -16.15 -20.96 -42.14
C VAL A 92 -17.03 -20.13 -41.23
N SER A 93 -16.46 -19.20 -40.46
CA SER A 93 -17.21 -18.44 -39.45
C SER A 93 -18.47 -17.74 -39.98
N GLY A 94 -18.47 -17.25 -41.22
CA GLY A 94 -19.65 -16.63 -41.83
C GLY A 94 -20.67 -17.60 -42.40
N ALA A 95 -20.25 -18.80 -42.84
CA ALA A 95 -21.14 -19.83 -43.39
C ALA A 95 -21.76 -20.72 -42.30
N LEU A 96 -21.12 -20.80 -41.14
CA LEU A 96 -21.55 -21.60 -40.00
C LEU A 96 -22.95 -21.21 -39.49
N THR A 97 -23.25 -19.90 -39.41
CA THR A 97 -24.56 -19.41 -38.95
C THR A 97 -25.70 -19.95 -39.82
N ASN A 98 -25.56 -19.85 -41.15
CA ASN A 98 -26.57 -20.35 -42.09
C ASN A 98 -26.79 -21.86 -41.96
N HIS A 99 -25.71 -22.62 -41.71
CA HIS A 99 -25.81 -24.06 -41.46
C HIS A 99 -26.59 -24.34 -40.18
N LEU A 100 -26.27 -23.66 -39.07
CA LEU A 100 -26.96 -23.86 -37.79
C LEU A 100 -28.43 -23.45 -37.85
N GLU A 101 -28.79 -22.36 -38.52
CA GLU A 101 -30.18 -21.95 -38.74
C GLU A 101 -30.97 -22.98 -39.55
N TYR A 102 -30.34 -23.59 -40.56
CA TYR A 102 -30.94 -24.74 -41.24
C TYR A 102 -31.15 -25.92 -40.28
N ARG A 103 -30.15 -26.26 -39.48
CA ARG A 103 -30.22 -27.39 -38.53
C ARG A 103 -31.32 -27.21 -37.50
N VAL A 104 -31.48 -26.00 -36.94
CA VAL A 104 -32.58 -25.67 -36.02
C VAL A 104 -33.94 -25.90 -36.69
N ARG A 105 -34.14 -25.45 -37.93
CA ARG A 105 -35.39 -25.66 -38.68
C ARG A 105 -35.69 -27.12 -38.96
N VAL A 106 -34.67 -27.95 -39.21
CA VAL A 106 -34.86 -29.39 -39.49
C VAL A 106 -35.07 -30.21 -38.23
N LEU A 107 -34.41 -29.85 -37.13
CA LEU A 107 -34.63 -30.51 -35.85
C LEU A 107 -36.05 -30.24 -35.32
N ASP A 108 -36.67 -29.11 -35.71
CA ASP A 108 -38.04 -28.69 -35.33
C ASP A 108 -38.31 -28.84 -33.82
N ASP A 109 -37.28 -28.57 -33.02
CA ASP A 109 -37.34 -28.69 -31.57
C ASP A 109 -37.77 -27.36 -30.95
N ARG A 110 -38.83 -27.37 -30.14
CA ARG A 110 -39.38 -26.18 -29.49
C ARG A 110 -38.41 -25.46 -28.55
N GLN A 111 -37.31 -26.10 -28.16
CA GLN A 111 -36.28 -25.52 -27.30
C GLN A 111 -35.16 -24.81 -28.10
N LEU A 112 -35.15 -24.97 -29.42
CA LEU A 112 -34.20 -24.38 -30.36
C LEU A 112 -34.91 -23.36 -31.24
N ASP A 113 -34.48 -22.11 -31.15
CA ASP A 113 -34.92 -21.02 -32.01
C ASP A 113 -33.71 -20.19 -32.47
N ASP A 114 -33.96 -19.11 -33.22
CA ASP A 114 -32.91 -18.22 -33.72
C ASP A 114 -32.05 -17.64 -32.59
N SER A 115 -32.57 -17.56 -31.36
CA SER A 115 -31.81 -17.09 -30.20
C SER A 115 -30.73 -18.07 -29.77
N ALA A 116 -30.93 -19.38 -29.98
CA ALA A 116 -29.93 -20.40 -29.73
C ALA A 116 -28.73 -20.27 -30.68
N VAL A 117 -28.98 -20.05 -31.98
CA VAL A 117 -27.92 -19.82 -32.98
C VAL A 117 -27.16 -18.52 -32.67
N ALA A 118 -27.88 -17.44 -32.37
CA ALA A 118 -27.26 -16.17 -31.98
C ALA A 118 -26.45 -16.28 -30.66
N GLY A 119 -26.83 -17.18 -29.75
CA GLY A 119 -26.07 -17.52 -28.56
C GLY A 119 -24.74 -18.20 -28.90
N ILE A 120 -24.78 -19.20 -29.78
CA ILE A 120 -23.58 -19.91 -30.26
C ILE A 120 -22.64 -18.95 -31.00
N GLU A 121 -23.15 -18.13 -31.90
CA GLU A 121 -22.32 -17.17 -32.66
C GLU A 121 -21.61 -16.18 -31.73
N ARG A 122 -22.27 -15.77 -30.63
CA ARG A 122 -21.71 -14.87 -29.63
C ARG A 122 -20.62 -15.53 -28.79
N GLU A 123 -20.79 -16.79 -28.43
CA GLU A 123 -19.81 -17.53 -27.59
C GLU A 123 -18.68 -18.17 -28.42
N LEU A 124 -18.86 -18.39 -29.71
CA LEU A 124 -17.87 -19.03 -30.58
C LEU A 124 -16.48 -18.36 -30.51
N PRO A 125 -16.34 -17.03 -30.61
CA PRO A 125 -15.03 -16.39 -30.48
C PRO A 125 -14.36 -16.69 -29.13
N ARG A 126 -15.14 -16.73 -28.06
CA ARG A 126 -14.64 -17.08 -26.72
C ARG A 126 -14.09 -18.51 -26.71
N THR A 127 -14.89 -19.47 -27.20
CA THR A 127 -14.53 -20.89 -27.22
C THR A 127 -13.32 -21.18 -28.10
N LEU A 128 -13.16 -20.45 -29.21
CA LEU A 128 -11.99 -20.60 -30.08
C LEU A 128 -10.71 -20.05 -29.46
N VAL A 129 -10.81 -18.95 -28.70
CA VAL A 129 -9.66 -18.24 -28.13
C VAL A 129 -9.20 -18.86 -26.81
N GLN A 130 -10.13 -19.38 -26.00
CA GLN A 130 -9.88 -19.87 -24.64
C GLN A 130 -8.73 -20.90 -24.55
N PRO A 131 -8.64 -21.94 -25.40
CA PRO A 131 -7.59 -22.96 -25.26
C PRO A 131 -6.18 -22.38 -25.39
N ALA A 132 -5.96 -21.44 -26.31
CA ALA A 132 -4.67 -20.78 -26.48
C ALA A 132 -4.33 -19.89 -25.26
N VAL A 133 -5.32 -19.24 -24.66
CA VAL A 133 -5.15 -18.45 -23.43
C VAL A 133 -4.81 -19.36 -22.24
N ASP A 134 -5.53 -20.47 -22.06
CA ASP A 134 -5.29 -21.42 -20.98
C ASP A 134 -3.90 -22.05 -21.07
N LEU A 135 -3.47 -22.40 -22.28
CA LEU A 135 -2.12 -22.89 -22.55
C LEU A 135 -1.07 -21.80 -22.32
N ALA A 136 -1.37 -20.52 -22.60
CA ALA A 136 -0.47 -19.42 -22.31
C ALA A 136 -0.27 -19.23 -20.80
N VAL A 137 -1.34 -19.38 -20.01
CA VAL A 137 -1.35 -19.20 -18.56
C VAL A 137 -0.73 -20.38 -17.82
N ASN A 138 -0.96 -21.62 -18.27
CA ASN A 138 -0.51 -22.82 -17.57
C ASN A 138 0.77 -23.45 -18.18
N GLY A 139 1.10 -23.10 -19.42
CA GLY A 139 2.21 -23.68 -20.15
C GLY A 139 3.58 -23.10 -19.80
N PRO A 140 4.63 -23.46 -20.58
CA PRO A 140 5.97 -22.93 -20.42
C PRO A 140 6.03 -21.42 -20.70
N LEU A 141 6.76 -20.67 -19.86
CA LEU A 141 6.87 -19.21 -19.94
C LEU A 141 7.34 -18.70 -21.32
N GLY A 142 8.24 -19.44 -21.98
CA GLY A 142 8.74 -19.07 -23.31
C GLY A 142 7.68 -19.10 -24.41
N ARG A 143 6.54 -19.78 -24.19
CA ARG A 143 5.44 -19.90 -25.16
C ARG A 143 4.30 -18.92 -24.90
N THR A 144 4.16 -18.43 -23.66
CA THR A 144 3.07 -17.54 -23.23
C THR A 144 2.80 -16.38 -24.19
N GLY A 145 3.83 -15.59 -24.53
CA GLY A 145 3.65 -14.42 -25.42
C GLY A 145 3.32 -14.78 -26.87
N VAL A 146 3.73 -15.95 -27.35
CA VAL A 146 3.38 -16.45 -28.69
C VAL A 146 1.91 -16.88 -28.71
N LEU A 147 1.49 -17.65 -27.71
CA LEU A 147 0.11 -18.12 -27.59
C LEU A 147 -0.90 -16.97 -27.43
N VAL A 148 -0.56 -15.94 -26.66
CA VAL A 148 -1.40 -14.73 -26.56
C VAL A 148 -1.54 -14.01 -27.90
N LYS A 149 -0.48 -13.95 -28.72
CA LYS A 149 -0.54 -13.38 -30.08
C LYS A 149 -1.35 -14.26 -31.03
N THR A 150 -1.18 -15.57 -30.94
CA THR A 150 -1.96 -16.55 -31.70
C THR A 150 -3.44 -16.43 -31.41
N ALA A 151 -3.81 -16.32 -30.14
CA ALA A 151 -5.18 -16.18 -29.68
C ALA A 151 -5.90 -14.97 -30.33
N ARG A 152 -5.18 -13.89 -30.66
CA ARG A 152 -5.74 -12.71 -31.36
C ARG A 152 -6.10 -12.95 -32.83
N ARG A 153 -5.64 -14.04 -33.45
CA ARG A 153 -5.80 -14.29 -34.89
C ARG A 153 -7.10 -15.02 -35.23
N PHE A 154 -7.81 -15.53 -34.24
CA PHE A 154 -9.09 -16.21 -34.43
C PHE A 154 -10.19 -15.20 -34.83
N PRO A 155 -11.23 -15.66 -35.54
CA PRO A 155 -12.32 -14.78 -36.00
C PRO A 155 -13.03 -14.12 -34.82
N LYS A 156 -13.26 -12.81 -34.93
CA LYS A 156 -13.90 -11.94 -33.92
C LYS A 156 -13.18 -11.92 -32.55
N ALA A 157 -11.91 -12.38 -32.48
CA ALA A 157 -11.16 -12.47 -31.22
C ALA A 157 -10.96 -11.10 -30.55
N GLU A 158 -10.93 -9.99 -31.31
CA GLU A 158 -10.80 -8.63 -30.79
C GLU A 158 -11.88 -8.24 -29.77
N THR A 159 -13.04 -8.89 -29.84
CA THR A 159 -14.18 -8.65 -28.93
C THR A 159 -14.01 -9.28 -27.55
N VAL A 160 -13.24 -10.38 -27.45
CA VAL A 160 -13.13 -11.20 -26.23
C VAL A 160 -11.70 -11.34 -25.71
N HIS A 161 -10.69 -11.27 -26.57
CA HIS A 161 -9.29 -11.63 -26.28
C HIS A 161 -8.75 -10.95 -25.03
N ARG A 162 -8.84 -9.62 -24.95
CA ARG A 162 -8.30 -8.86 -23.80
C ARG A 162 -8.94 -9.30 -22.49
N ARG A 163 -10.28 -9.39 -22.46
CA ARG A 163 -11.03 -9.78 -21.24
C ARG A 163 -10.69 -11.20 -20.81
N LEU A 164 -10.50 -12.12 -21.76
CA LEU A 164 -10.13 -13.50 -21.47
C LEU A 164 -8.72 -13.60 -20.88
N VAL A 165 -7.75 -12.89 -21.46
CA VAL A 165 -6.38 -12.87 -20.92
C VAL A 165 -6.35 -12.21 -19.53
N GLU A 166 -7.09 -11.12 -19.33
CA GLU A 166 -7.23 -10.46 -18.02
C GLU A 166 -7.87 -11.38 -16.97
N ALA A 167 -8.97 -12.05 -17.32
CA ALA A 167 -9.64 -12.99 -16.43
C ALA A 167 -8.75 -14.20 -16.08
N ALA A 168 -8.05 -14.75 -17.08
CA ALA A 168 -7.15 -15.89 -16.86
C ALA A 168 -5.89 -15.50 -16.07
N ALA A 169 -5.47 -14.23 -16.14
CA ALA A 169 -4.36 -13.71 -15.34
C ALA A 169 -4.78 -13.27 -13.92
N ALA A 170 -6.08 -13.13 -13.62
CA ALA A 170 -6.55 -12.61 -12.33
C ALA A 170 -5.99 -13.37 -11.12
N PRO A 171 -5.97 -14.73 -11.09
CA PRO A 171 -5.39 -15.47 -9.96
C PRO A 171 -3.88 -15.21 -9.79
N LEU A 172 -3.14 -14.98 -10.88
CA LEU A 172 -1.72 -14.64 -10.82
C LEU A 172 -1.50 -13.26 -10.20
N TYR A 173 -2.37 -12.30 -10.49
CA TYR A 173 -2.31 -11.00 -9.83
C TYR A 173 -2.59 -11.10 -8.34
N GLU A 174 -3.62 -11.85 -7.95
CA GLU A 174 -4.02 -12.01 -6.55
C GLU A 174 -2.91 -12.69 -5.72
N ASP A 175 -2.38 -13.82 -6.18
CA ASP A 175 -1.27 -14.52 -5.51
C ASP A 175 -0.02 -13.63 -5.40
N LEU A 176 0.33 -12.90 -6.47
CA LEU A 176 1.50 -12.03 -6.48
C LEU A 176 1.34 -10.83 -5.53
N GLU A 177 0.17 -10.19 -5.51
CA GLU A 177 -0.13 -9.05 -4.62
C GLU A 177 -0.16 -9.49 -3.14
N GLU A 178 -0.71 -10.67 -2.86
CA GLU A 178 -0.73 -11.27 -1.52
C GLU A 178 0.70 -11.54 -1.05
N ARG A 179 1.48 -12.32 -1.82
CA ARG A 179 2.88 -12.66 -1.48
C ARG A 179 3.75 -11.42 -1.33
N ARG A 180 3.60 -10.43 -2.21
CA ARG A 180 4.28 -9.13 -2.10
C ARG A 180 3.99 -8.48 -0.75
N THR A 181 2.72 -8.47 -0.33
CA THR A 181 2.30 -7.88 0.94
C THR A 181 2.89 -8.64 2.13
N GLN A 182 2.96 -9.97 2.06
CA GLN A 182 3.58 -10.80 3.10
C GLN A 182 5.10 -10.54 3.21
N VAL A 183 5.81 -10.41 2.08
CA VAL A 183 7.23 -10.03 2.08
C VAL A 183 7.42 -8.63 2.66
N ALA A 184 6.60 -7.65 2.25
CA ALA A 184 6.70 -6.27 2.72
C ALA A 184 6.61 -6.15 4.25
N ARG A 185 5.72 -6.91 4.89
CA ARG A 185 5.52 -6.88 6.35
C ARG A 185 6.70 -7.43 7.14
N ARG A 186 7.50 -8.33 6.55
CA ARG A 186 8.64 -8.98 7.20
C ARG A 186 9.93 -8.16 7.09
N ILE A 187 9.97 -7.14 6.22
CA ILE A 187 11.10 -6.22 6.14
C ILE A 187 11.19 -5.43 7.45
N GLY A 188 12.38 -5.40 8.05
CA GLY A 188 12.62 -4.80 9.37
C GLY A 188 12.49 -5.77 10.54
N GLU A 189 11.72 -6.86 10.39
CA GLU A 189 11.55 -7.89 11.42
C GLU A 189 12.47 -9.10 11.19
N GLU A 190 12.65 -9.51 9.92
CA GLU A 190 13.42 -10.71 9.54
C GLU A 190 14.77 -10.35 8.87
N PRO A 191 15.72 -11.30 8.75
CA PRO A 191 16.87 -11.17 7.85
C PRO A 191 16.42 -10.93 6.40
N VAL A 192 17.12 -10.04 5.69
CA VAL A 192 16.73 -9.63 4.32
C VAL A 192 17.11 -10.63 3.23
N ASP A 193 18.11 -11.48 3.42
CA ASP A 193 18.54 -12.44 2.38
C ASP A 193 17.47 -13.47 2.01
N PRO A 194 16.79 -14.14 2.98
CA PRO A 194 15.69 -15.04 2.65
C PRO A 194 14.54 -14.33 1.93
N LEU A 195 14.26 -13.08 2.29
CA LEU A 195 13.21 -12.27 1.66
C LEU A 195 13.56 -11.95 0.20
N VAL A 196 14.80 -11.56 -0.08
CA VAL A 196 15.24 -11.32 -1.47
C VAL A 196 15.26 -12.62 -2.27
N ALA A 197 15.70 -13.73 -1.68
CA ALA A 197 15.65 -15.04 -2.33
C ALA A 197 14.21 -15.45 -2.69
N GLU A 198 13.24 -15.18 -1.82
CA GLU A 198 11.81 -15.38 -2.09
C GLU A 198 11.32 -14.47 -3.23
N ILE A 199 11.68 -13.17 -3.23
CA ILE A 199 11.36 -12.25 -4.34
C ILE A 199 11.90 -12.79 -5.66
N GLU A 200 13.17 -13.22 -5.70
CA GLU A 200 13.83 -13.65 -6.92
C GLU A 200 13.32 -15.00 -7.44
N ARG A 201 13.04 -15.94 -6.53
CA ARG A 201 12.61 -17.30 -6.88
C ARG A 201 11.12 -17.40 -7.16
N ASP A 202 10.30 -16.66 -6.42
CA ASP A 202 8.85 -16.89 -6.39
C ASP A 202 8.08 -15.74 -7.06
N LEU A 203 8.41 -14.47 -6.76
CA LEU A 203 7.66 -13.32 -7.29
C LEU A 203 8.10 -12.91 -8.71
N LEU A 204 9.41 -12.78 -8.97
CA LEU A 204 9.90 -12.33 -10.28
C LEU A 204 9.51 -13.26 -11.45
N PRO A 205 9.48 -14.60 -11.31
CA PRO A 205 9.02 -15.47 -12.39
C PRO A 205 7.53 -15.30 -12.71
N GLN A 206 6.69 -15.05 -11.70
CA GLN A 206 5.28 -14.76 -11.92
C GLN A 206 5.09 -13.41 -12.62
N LEU A 207 5.83 -12.37 -12.21
CA LEU A 207 5.81 -11.08 -12.91
C LEU A 207 6.22 -11.22 -14.37
N LYS A 208 7.26 -12.01 -14.69
CA LYS A 208 7.64 -12.30 -16.09
C LYS A 208 6.53 -13.01 -16.87
N ARG A 209 5.71 -13.84 -16.21
CA ARG A 209 4.55 -14.46 -16.84
C ARG A 209 3.48 -13.42 -17.14
N LEU A 210 3.22 -12.52 -16.20
CA LEU A 210 2.34 -11.36 -16.44
C LEU A 210 2.86 -10.47 -17.56
N ASP A 211 4.17 -10.22 -17.68
CA ASP A 211 4.75 -9.48 -18.81
C ASP A 211 4.45 -10.10 -20.17
N ALA A 212 4.46 -11.43 -20.22
CA ALA A 212 4.16 -12.18 -21.44
C ALA A 212 2.65 -12.23 -21.75
N LEU A 213 1.80 -12.25 -20.72
CA LEU A 213 0.34 -12.25 -20.86
C LEU A 213 -0.21 -10.85 -21.18
N LEU A 214 0.17 -9.87 -20.35
CA LEU A 214 -0.32 -8.50 -20.29
C LEU A 214 0.89 -7.56 -20.12
N PRO A 215 1.59 -7.21 -21.21
CA PRO A 215 2.80 -6.40 -21.14
C PRO A 215 2.56 -5.05 -20.42
N PRO A 216 3.51 -4.57 -19.61
CA PRO A 216 3.31 -3.37 -18.79
C PRO A 216 3.07 -2.10 -19.61
N LYS A 217 3.60 -2.03 -20.83
CA LYS A 217 3.32 -0.94 -21.78
C LYS A 217 1.84 -0.83 -22.19
N ASP A 218 1.11 -1.94 -22.12
CA ASP A 218 -0.29 -2.05 -22.54
C ASP A 218 -1.23 -2.28 -21.34
N ASN A 219 -0.69 -2.52 -20.13
CA ASN A 219 -1.45 -2.82 -18.93
C ASN A 219 -0.85 -2.14 -17.68
N HIS A 220 -1.60 -1.18 -17.13
CA HIS A 220 -1.21 -0.42 -15.94
C HIS A 220 -1.01 -1.30 -14.69
N ARG A 221 -1.81 -2.37 -14.51
CA ARG A 221 -1.69 -3.23 -13.32
C ARG A 221 -0.35 -3.99 -13.32
N THR A 222 0.07 -4.51 -14.47
CA THR A 222 1.42 -5.10 -14.62
C THR A 222 2.52 -4.06 -14.37
N SER A 223 2.37 -2.84 -14.90
CA SER A 223 3.32 -1.75 -14.65
C SER A 223 3.46 -1.43 -13.16
N ALA A 224 2.34 -1.31 -12.45
CA ALA A 224 2.35 -1.03 -11.02
C ALA A 224 3.05 -2.14 -10.21
N LEU A 225 2.89 -3.41 -10.61
CA LEU A 225 3.59 -4.53 -9.95
C LEU A 225 5.10 -4.51 -10.18
N HIS A 226 5.56 -4.06 -11.35
CA HIS A 226 6.98 -3.82 -11.61
C HIS A 226 7.56 -2.82 -10.60
N ASP A 227 6.89 -1.68 -10.44
CA ASP A 227 7.33 -0.62 -9.54
C ASP A 227 7.30 -1.09 -8.08
N GLN A 228 6.23 -1.77 -7.68
CA GLN A 228 6.10 -2.30 -6.31
C GLN A 228 7.16 -3.34 -5.94
N LEU A 229 7.47 -4.29 -6.85
CA LEU A 229 8.55 -5.25 -6.60
C LEU A 229 9.94 -4.58 -6.62
N ALA A 230 10.12 -3.50 -7.40
CA ALA A 230 11.34 -2.72 -7.38
C ALA A 230 11.51 -2.02 -6.03
N ILE A 231 10.44 -1.45 -5.49
CA ILE A 231 10.41 -0.84 -4.16
C ILE A 231 10.74 -1.86 -3.07
N LEU A 232 10.21 -3.10 -3.14
CA LEU A 232 10.59 -4.15 -2.17
C LEU A 232 12.09 -4.42 -2.19
N LEU A 233 12.69 -4.61 -3.37
CA LEU A 233 14.14 -4.83 -3.49
C LEU A 233 14.95 -3.63 -2.98
N ASN A 234 14.47 -2.41 -3.25
CA ASN A 234 15.07 -1.19 -2.70
C ASN A 234 15.03 -1.18 -1.17
N ASN A 235 13.88 -1.49 -0.58
CA ASN A 235 13.70 -1.48 0.87
C ASN A 235 14.55 -2.57 1.55
N CYS A 236 14.66 -3.77 0.96
CA CYS A 236 15.58 -4.80 1.43
C CYS A 236 17.05 -4.32 1.39
N ALA A 237 17.44 -3.58 0.36
CA ALA A 237 18.79 -3.02 0.26
C ALA A 237 19.05 -1.94 1.32
N VAL A 238 18.10 -1.02 1.52
CA VAL A 238 18.20 0.01 2.56
C VAL A 238 18.22 -0.61 3.96
N GLU A 239 17.40 -1.63 4.21
CA GLU A 239 17.40 -2.34 5.48
C GLU A 239 18.73 -3.06 5.74
N LEU A 240 19.32 -3.69 4.72
CA LEU A 240 20.67 -4.27 4.82
C LEU A 240 21.70 -3.20 5.21
N MET A 241 21.59 -1.99 4.66
CA MET A 241 22.47 -0.89 5.01
C MET A 241 22.28 -0.41 6.44
N ASN A 242 21.03 -0.29 6.90
CA ASN A 242 20.72 0.16 8.25
C ASN A 242 21.30 -0.78 9.31
N ARG A 243 21.39 -2.08 9.00
CA ARG A 243 22.01 -3.10 9.87
C ARG A 243 23.54 -3.10 9.83
N GLY A 244 24.17 -2.40 8.88
CA GLY A 244 25.62 -2.38 8.71
C GLY A 244 26.19 -3.48 7.80
N ASP A 245 25.34 -4.31 7.20
CA ASP A 245 25.76 -5.49 6.42
C ASP A 245 26.01 -5.19 4.92
N ALA A 246 26.20 -3.92 4.55
CA ALA A 246 26.29 -3.48 3.15
C ALA A 246 27.69 -3.62 2.51
N GLY A 247 28.68 -4.16 3.23
CA GLY A 247 30.08 -4.21 2.80
C GLY A 247 30.39 -5.18 1.65
N ASP A 248 29.53 -6.15 1.36
CA ASP A 248 29.76 -7.23 0.39
C ASP A 248 29.11 -6.99 -1.00
N GLY A 249 28.58 -5.78 -1.21
CA GLY A 249 27.96 -5.36 -2.46
C GLY A 249 26.58 -5.97 -2.74
N ARG A 250 25.96 -6.71 -1.81
CA ARG A 250 24.57 -7.19 -1.97
C ARG A 250 23.58 -6.06 -2.18
N ALA A 251 23.63 -5.03 -1.32
CA ALA A 251 22.77 -3.85 -1.43
C ALA A 251 22.84 -3.21 -2.82
N GLU A 252 24.06 -3.04 -3.36
CA GLU A 252 24.24 -2.51 -4.72
C GLU A 252 23.59 -3.43 -5.78
N ARG A 253 23.80 -4.75 -5.70
CA ARG A 253 23.20 -5.71 -6.64
C ARG A 253 21.68 -5.66 -6.61
N TRP A 254 21.07 -5.57 -5.43
CA TRP A 254 19.62 -5.48 -5.28
C TRP A 254 19.05 -4.16 -5.79
N LEU A 255 19.73 -3.04 -5.55
CA LEU A 255 19.37 -1.73 -6.11
C LEU A 255 19.51 -1.70 -7.64
N ASP A 256 20.56 -2.30 -8.18
CA ASP A 256 20.71 -2.45 -9.63
C ASP A 256 19.62 -3.33 -10.25
N ARG A 257 19.11 -4.32 -9.50
CA ARG A 257 17.98 -5.13 -9.93
C ARG A 257 16.67 -4.35 -9.86
N ALA A 258 16.42 -3.66 -8.75
CA ALA A 258 15.27 -2.77 -8.56
C ALA A 258 15.18 -1.74 -9.70
N ARG A 259 16.30 -1.08 -10.02
CA ARG A 259 16.37 -0.09 -11.10
C ARG A 259 16.07 -0.66 -12.48
N LYS A 260 16.38 -1.93 -12.73
CA LYS A 260 16.02 -2.61 -13.99
C LYS A 260 14.54 -2.99 -14.05
N LEU A 261 13.89 -3.12 -12.89
CA LEU A 261 12.51 -3.56 -12.79
C LEU A 261 11.53 -2.39 -12.83
N VAL A 262 11.86 -1.31 -12.13
CA VAL A 262 11.04 -0.09 -12.07
C VAL A 262 10.81 0.49 -13.46
N ILE A 263 9.59 0.94 -13.69
CA ILE A 263 9.12 1.61 -14.91
C ILE A 263 8.92 3.09 -14.61
N ASP A 264 8.30 3.42 -13.48
CA ASP A 264 8.07 4.81 -13.06
C ASP A 264 9.39 5.58 -12.89
N GLN A 265 9.42 6.81 -13.40
CA GLN A 265 10.64 7.61 -13.41
C GLN A 265 10.99 8.16 -12.02
N ARG A 266 9.99 8.52 -11.21
CA ARG A 266 10.22 9.03 -9.86
C ARG A 266 10.80 7.93 -8.96
N ASP A 267 10.24 6.73 -9.04
CA ASP A 267 10.76 5.58 -8.28
C ASP A 267 12.16 5.17 -8.77
N ARG A 268 12.43 5.28 -10.08
CA ARG A 268 13.79 5.09 -10.63
C ARG A 268 14.79 6.08 -10.05
N ASP A 269 14.41 7.34 -9.93
CA ASP A 269 15.27 8.40 -9.38
C ASP A 269 15.58 8.11 -7.90
N LEU A 270 14.57 7.73 -7.11
CA LEU A 270 14.75 7.32 -5.70
C LEU A 270 15.67 6.10 -5.55
N ILE A 271 15.49 5.06 -6.35
CA ILE A 271 16.36 3.88 -6.33
C ILE A 271 17.80 4.27 -6.72
N THR A 272 17.96 5.21 -7.65
CA THR A 272 19.28 5.70 -8.08
C THR A 272 19.95 6.50 -6.97
N GLU A 273 19.21 7.36 -6.28
CA GLU A 273 19.69 8.13 -5.14
C GLU A 273 20.16 7.20 -4.00
N ASN A 274 19.35 6.20 -3.63
CA ASN A 274 19.74 5.21 -2.63
C ASN A 274 21.00 4.43 -3.04
N ARG A 275 21.13 4.09 -4.32
CA ARG A 275 22.32 3.42 -4.86
C ARG A 275 23.57 4.30 -4.80
N ASP A 276 23.43 5.59 -5.13
CA ASP A 276 24.55 6.51 -5.07
C ASP A 276 24.97 6.75 -3.61
N ALA A 277 24.01 6.84 -2.67
CA ALA A 277 24.28 6.89 -1.25
C ALA A 277 25.03 5.65 -0.73
N VAL A 278 24.67 4.44 -1.18
CA VAL A 278 25.44 3.21 -0.87
C VAL A 278 26.89 3.35 -1.31
N LEU A 279 27.11 3.77 -2.56
CA LEU A 279 28.45 3.86 -3.13
C LEU A 279 29.29 4.93 -2.46
N GLU A 280 28.69 6.06 -2.07
CA GLU A 280 29.36 7.12 -1.33
C GLU A 280 29.73 6.66 0.08
N ASN A 281 28.81 6.02 0.81
CA ASN A 281 29.08 5.46 2.13
C ASN A 281 30.21 4.40 2.07
N GLN A 282 30.18 3.49 1.09
CA GLN A 282 31.24 2.51 0.90
C GLN A 282 32.60 3.13 0.52
N ARG A 283 32.62 4.27 -0.17
CA ARG A 283 33.88 5.00 -0.43
C ARG A 283 34.39 5.66 0.84
N ALA A 284 33.53 6.38 1.57
CA ALA A 284 33.88 7.04 2.82
C ALA A 284 34.42 6.04 3.86
N MET A 285 33.77 4.88 4.01
CA MET A 285 34.23 3.86 4.95
C MET A 285 35.56 3.22 4.55
N ARG A 286 35.83 3.04 3.25
CA ARG A 286 37.15 2.61 2.78
C ARG A 286 38.23 3.63 3.09
N GLU A 287 37.98 4.91 2.78
CA GLU A 287 38.92 5.99 3.09
C GLU A 287 39.18 6.10 4.60
N PHE A 288 38.15 5.92 5.43
CA PHE A 288 38.30 5.90 6.89
C PHE A 288 39.13 4.70 7.37
N ARG A 289 38.87 3.49 6.85
CA ARG A 289 39.67 2.29 7.15
C ARG A 289 41.14 2.49 6.77
N GLU A 290 41.42 3.05 5.60
CA GLU A 290 42.79 3.38 5.16
C GLU A 290 43.50 4.35 6.12
N GLN A 291 42.79 5.36 6.65
CA GLN A 291 43.35 6.27 7.65
C GLN A 291 43.65 5.58 8.99
N VAL A 292 42.76 4.69 9.43
CA VAL A 292 42.97 3.90 10.65
C VAL A 292 44.15 2.95 10.47
N GLU A 293 44.30 2.32 9.31
CA GLU A 293 45.43 1.47 8.94
C GLU A 293 46.75 2.26 8.92
N TYR A 294 46.75 3.46 8.31
CA TYR A 294 47.90 4.35 8.32
C TYR A 294 48.30 4.73 9.76
N LEU A 295 47.34 5.11 10.60
CA LEU A 295 47.58 5.45 12.00
C LEU A 295 48.07 4.25 12.81
N PHE A 296 47.51 3.06 12.56
CA PHE A 296 47.94 1.81 13.18
C PHE A 296 49.41 1.52 12.87
N ARG A 297 49.84 1.70 11.61
CA ARG A 297 51.24 1.52 11.18
C ARG A 297 52.19 2.57 11.75
N MET A 298 51.78 3.84 11.77
CA MET A 298 52.65 4.95 12.15
C MET A 298 52.74 5.20 13.66
N SER A 299 51.64 5.00 14.39
CA SER A 299 51.51 5.36 15.81
C SER A 299 51.12 4.17 16.70
N GLY A 300 51.04 2.97 16.11
CA GLY A 300 50.80 1.72 16.81
C GLY A 300 49.34 1.46 17.16
N LYS A 301 49.10 0.24 17.67
CA LYS A 301 47.78 -0.30 18.03
C LYS A 301 46.93 0.63 18.90
N TYR A 302 47.53 1.22 19.93
CA TYR A 302 46.80 2.04 20.91
C TYR A 302 46.24 3.34 20.30
N ALA A 303 46.97 3.98 19.39
CA ALA A 303 46.52 5.20 18.72
C ALA A 303 45.30 4.94 17.82
N ALA A 304 45.36 3.87 17.02
CA ALA A 304 44.25 3.45 16.16
C ALA A 304 42.99 3.07 16.96
N GLN A 305 43.14 2.30 18.06
CA GLN A 305 42.01 1.96 18.94
C GLN A 305 41.38 3.20 19.58
N ARG A 306 42.17 4.19 19.98
CA ARG A 306 41.66 5.43 20.55
C ARG A 306 40.83 6.21 19.53
N LEU A 307 41.33 6.36 18.30
CA LEU A 307 40.60 7.01 17.21
C LEU A 307 39.27 6.31 16.94
N LEU A 308 39.29 4.98 16.81
CA LEU A 308 38.08 4.19 16.55
C LEU A 308 37.06 4.31 17.69
N ARG A 309 37.48 4.25 18.97
CA ARG A 309 36.57 4.44 20.11
C ARG A 309 35.97 5.85 20.15
N GLN A 310 36.76 6.87 19.80
CA GLN A 310 36.27 8.24 19.70
C GLN A 310 35.23 8.37 18.57
N ALA A 311 35.54 7.83 17.38
CA ALA A 311 34.60 7.80 16.25
C ALA A 311 33.30 7.03 16.61
N ARG A 312 33.42 5.93 17.35
CA ARG A 312 32.29 5.13 17.85
C ARG A 312 31.36 5.93 18.77
N ALA A 313 31.94 6.77 19.64
CA ALA A 313 31.21 7.61 20.57
C ALA A 313 30.51 8.78 19.86
N GLN A 314 31.09 9.26 18.76
CA GLN A 314 30.57 10.40 17.99
C GLN A 314 29.56 10.01 16.90
N THR A 315 29.55 8.75 16.46
CA THR A 315 28.59 8.29 15.45
C THR A 315 27.28 7.82 16.07
N SER A 316 26.17 8.33 15.55
CA SER A 316 24.81 7.81 15.81
C SER A 316 24.39 6.74 14.80
N SER A 317 25.15 6.57 13.71
CA SER A 317 24.82 5.61 12.65
C SER A 317 25.15 4.17 13.07
N PRO A 318 24.16 3.25 13.12
CA PRO A 318 24.40 1.85 13.47
C PRO A 318 25.36 1.14 12.53
N SER A 319 25.29 1.45 11.23
CA SER A 319 26.14 0.84 10.20
C SER A 319 27.61 1.27 10.31
N VAL A 320 27.84 2.56 10.58
CA VAL A 320 29.18 3.08 10.85
C VAL A 320 29.73 2.50 12.15
N ARG A 321 28.88 2.36 13.18
CA ARG A 321 29.26 1.75 14.46
C ARG A 321 29.65 0.28 14.31
N ALA A 322 28.90 -0.50 13.52
CA ALA A 322 29.21 -1.90 13.25
C ALA A 322 30.58 -2.08 12.57
N GLU A 323 30.88 -1.26 11.55
CA GLU A 323 32.17 -1.30 10.86
C GLU A 323 33.34 -0.87 11.79
N ILE A 324 33.11 0.14 12.64
CA ILE A 324 34.08 0.54 13.67
C ILE A 324 34.33 -0.60 14.67
N ASP A 325 33.27 -1.28 15.11
CA ASP A 325 33.36 -2.40 16.03
C ASP A 325 34.09 -3.60 15.38
N GLN A 326 33.87 -3.83 14.09
CA GLN A 326 34.65 -4.81 13.31
C GLN A 326 36.14 -4.45 13.26
N MET A 327 36.49 -3.21 12.91
CA MET A 327 37.90 -2.78 12.90
C MET A 327 38.55 -2.86 14.28
N LEU A 328 37.82 -2.53 15.34
CA LEU A 328 38.28 -2.72 16.73
C LEU A 328 38.54 -4.19 17.03
N ALA A 329 37.64 -5.09 16.61
CA ALA A 329 37.78 -6.53 16.77
C ALA A 329 39.02 -7.06 16.01
N GLU A 330 39.21 -6.65 14.74
CA GLU A 330 40.37 -7.00 13.91
C GLU A 330 41.69 -6.54 14.55
N ILE A 331 41.75 -5.30 15.06
CA ILE A 331 42.92 -4.78 15.79
C ILE A 331 43.17 -5.57 17.09
N SER A 332 42.11 -5.94 17.80
CA SER A 332 42.22 -6.70 19.04
C SER A 332 42.76 -8.11 18.79
N ALA A 333 42.28 -8.77 17.74
CA ALA A 333 42.66 -10.11 17.30
C ALA A 333 44.05 -10.16 16.62
N GLY A 334 44.65 -9.01 16.31
CA GLY A 334 45.93 -8.93 15.62
C GLY A 334 45.85 -9.26 14.12
N THR A 335 44.64 -9.28 13.55
CA THR A 335 44.38 -9.59 12.13
C THR A 335 44.27 -8.33 11.26
N PHE A 336 44.36 -7.13 11.85
CA PHE A 336 44.20 -5.85 11.16
C PHE A 336 45.23 -5.56 10.05
N ASP A 337 46.36 -6.28 10.02
CA ASP A 337 47.41 -6.18 8.98
C ASP A 337 47.42 -7.38 8.00
N SER A 338 46.45 -8.30 8.09
CA SER A 338 46.41 -9.49 7.23
C SER A 338 45.75 -9.17 5.89
N PHE A 339 46.51 -8.58 4.96
CA PHE A 339 46.21 -8.50 3.52
C PHE A 339 44.72 -8.30 3.18
N TYR A 340 44.27 -7.05 3.12
CA TYR A 340 43.13 -6.71 2.27
C TYR A 340 43.58 -6.90 0.80
N SER A 341 43.56 -8.15 0.32
CA SER A 341 43.59 -8.41 -1.11
C SER A 341 42.25 -7.93 -1.65
N PRO A 342 42.19 -6.85 -2.44
CA PRO A 342 40.94 -6.51 -3.12
C PRO A 342 40.51 -7.76 -3.89
N SER A 343 39.26 -8.20 -3.72
CA SER A 343 38.71 -9.30 -4.52
C SER A 343 39.10 -9.07 -5.98
N PRO A 344 39.61 -10.08 -6.70
CA PRO A 344 40.10 -9.90 -8.06
C PRO A 344 39.00 -9.27 -8.89
N GLN A 345 39.17 -7.99 -9.22
CA GLN A 345 38.36 -7.35 -10.24
C GLN A 345 38.58 -8.17 -11.49
N THR A 346 37.52 -8.85 -11.94
CA THR A 346 37.47 -9.45 -13.25
C THR A 346 37.86 -8.35 -14.24
N THR A 347 39.03 -8.51 -14.85
CA THR A 347 39.60 -7.59 -15.81
C THR A 347 38.62 -7.45 -16.97
N ARG A 348 37.79 -6.41 -16.90
CA ARG A 348 36.91 -6.03 -18.00
C ARG A 348 37.83 -5.51 -19.12
N PRO A 349 37.71 -6.03 -20.36
CA PRO A 349 38.62 -5.67 -21.43
C PRO A 349 38.57 -4.16 -21.71
N THR A 350 39.76 -3.60 -21.84
CA THR A 350 40.09 -2.20 -22.05
C THR A 350 39.28 -1.62 -23.21
N ARG A 351 38.34 -0.72 -22.90
CA ARG A 351 37.70 0.14 -23.92
C ARG A 351 38.68 1.27 -24.28
N PRO A 352 38.82 1.64 -25.56
CA PRO A 352 39.78 2.66 -25.99
C PRO A 352 39.47 4.06 -25.42
N PRO A 353 40.49 4.92 -25.31
CA PRO A 353 40.43 6.15 -24.52
C PRO A 353 39.50 7.19 -25.13
N ARG A 354 38.53 7.66 -24.34
CA ARG A 354 37.81 8.91 -24.62
C ARG A 354 38.62 10.10 -24.14
N LYS A 355 38.59 11.17 -24.95
CA LYS A 355 39.37 12.41 -24.88
C LYS A 355 39.39 13.08 -23.50
N PRO A 356 40.48 13.79 -23.15
CA PRO A 356 40.65 14.42 -21.84
C PRO A 356 39.70 15.60 -21.64
N VAL A 357 38.88 15.54 -20.59
CA VAL A 357 38.12 16.68 -20.07
C VAL A 357 39.04 17.52 -19.16
N SER A 358 38.94 18.84 -19.31
CA SER A 358 39.88 19.85 -18.82
C SER A 358 40.26 19.79 -17.33
N PRO A 359 41.51 20.17 -16.96
CA PRO A 359 42.05 20.03 -15.61
C PRO A 359 41.55 21.08 -14.60
N LYS A 360 40.69 22.04 -14.99
CA LYS A 360 40.26 23.13 -14.11
C LYS A 360 39.22 22.72 -13.05
N ARG A 361 38.55 21.56 -13.19
CA ARG A 361 37.56 21.06 -12.20
C ARG A 361 38.16 20.25 -11.03
N ARG A 362 39.45 19.88 -11.08
CA ARG A 362 40.08 19.03 -10.05
C ARG A 362 40.65 19.81 -8.84
N ARG A 363 40.96 21.11 -8.98
CA ARG A 363 41.47 21.91 -7.85
C ARG A 363 40.37 22.38 -6.88
N GLY A 364 39.12 22.53 -7.34
CA GLY A 364 37.99 22.88 -6.46
C GLY A 364 37.56 21.75 -5.51
N ARG A 365 37.74 20.47 -5.89
CA ARG A 365 37.29 19.32 -5.09
C ARG A 365 38.23 18.89 -3.96
N ARG A 366 39.53 19.22 -4.05
CA ARG A 366 40.48 18.97 -2.94
C ARG A 366 40.33 19.98 -1.79
N LEU A 367 39.85 21.18 -2.09
CA LEU A 367 39.54 22.20 -1.09
C LEU A 367 38.26 21.86 -0.30
N VAL A 368 37.28 21.23 -0.92
CA VAL A 368 36.02 20.80 -0.26
C VAL A 368 36.26 19.64 0.73
N ALA A 369 37.13 18.69 0.39
CA ALA A 369 37.51 17.61 1.31
C ALA A 369 38.30 18.10 2.53
N TRP A 370 39.19 19.10 2.34
CA TRP A 370 39.91 19.74 3.45
C TRP A 370 38.98 20.61 4.32
N LEU A 371 37.96 21.24 3.72
CA LEU A 371 36.90 21.97 4.43
C LEU A 371 35.96 21.04 5.22
N LEU A 372 35.75 19.80 4.80
CA LEU A 372 34.98 18.80 5.56
C LEU A 372 35.73 18.29 6.80
N VAL A 373 37.04 18.12 6.72
CA VAL A 373 37.87 17.75 7.90
C VAL A 373 37.99 18.92 8.88
N LEU A 374 38.13 20.16 8.38
CA LEU A 374 38.04 21.35 9.23
C LEU A 374 36.63 21.61 9.75
N ALA A 375 35.58 21.23 9.01
CA ALA A 375 34.20 21.26 9.50
C ALA A 375 33.99 20.24 10.62
N LEU A 376 34.59 19.05 10.57
CA LEU A 376 34.51 18.06 11.65
C LEU A 376 35.30 18.48 12.90
N ILE A 377 36.42 19.20 12.76
CA ILE A 377 37.19 19.76 13.88
C ILE A 377 36.53 21.06 14.41
N GLY A 378 35.92 21.86 13.53
CA GLY A 378 35.19 23.08 13.88
C GLY A 378 33.78 22.84 14.43
N LEU A 379 33.10 21.76 14.03
CA LEU A 379 31.79 21.35 14.56
C LEU A 379 31.87 20.96 16.04
N GLY A 380 33.03 20.49 16.51
CA GLY A 380 33.30 20.30 17.94
C GLY A 380 33.30 21.60 18.76
N VAL A 381 33.39 22.78 18.11
CA VAL A 381 33.32 24.10 18.74
C VAL A 381 32.03 24.85 18.37
N TRP A 382 31.34 24.46 17.28
CA TRP A 382 30.07 25.07 16.81
C TRP A 382 28.81 24.48 17.48
N HIS A 383 28.88 23.33 18.14
CA HIS A 383 27.71 22.64 18.72
C HIS A 383 27.10 23.31 19.98
N TRP A 384 27.41 24.60 20.20
CA TRP A 384 26.89 25.43 21.28
C TRP A 384 25.92 26.53 20.79
N TRP A 385 25.45 26.45 19.53
CA TRP A 385 24.43 27.34 18.98
C TRP A 385 23.11 26.59 18.79
N PRO A 386 21.96 27.15 19.24
CA PRO A 386 20.66 26.47 19.23
C PRO A 386 20.28 26.10 17.80
N GLN A 387 20.08 24.80 17.56
CA GLN A 387 19.62 24.33 16.26
C GLN A 387 18.16 24.75 16.09
N LYS A 388 17.91 25.49 15.01
CA LYS A 388 16.56 25.80 14.57
C LYS A 388 15.90 24.53 14.05
N ILE A 389 14.93 24.01 14.79
CA ILE A 389 14.18 22.80 14.44
C ILE A 389 12.82 23.16 13.84
N SER A 390 12.28 22.25 13.02
CA SER A 390 10.98 22.43 12.37
C SER A 390 10.09 21.25 12.71
N ILE A 391 8.85 21.54 13.10
CA ILE A 391 7.83 20.52 13.42
C ILE A 391 6.64 20.59 12.47
N SER A 392 6.72 21.45 11.44
CA SER A 392 5.64 21.69 10.48
C SER A 392 6.13 21.97 9.03
N ASN A 393 6.78 20.99 8.42
CA ASN A 393 7.11 20.94 7.00
C ASN A 393 6.03 20.24 6.16
N ASP A 394 6.18 20.29 4.83
CA ASP A 394 5.23 19.65 3.92
C ASP A 394 5.20 18.12 4.08
N LYS A 395 6.34 17.49 4.39
CA LYS A 395 6.41 16.07 4.71
C LYS A 395 6.81 15.85 6.16
N ILE A 396 6.30 14.77 6.75
CA ILE A 396 6.68 14.33 8.10
C ILE A 396 8.18 14.04 8.15
N SER A 397 8.76 13.46 7.09
CA SER A 397 10.18 13.11 7.00
C SER A 397 11.13 14.31 7.12
N ASP A 398 10.62 15.51 6.86
CA ASP A 398 11.41 16.74 6.83
C ASP A 398 11.36 17.48 8.17
N ASN A 399 10.59 16.98 9.14
CA ASN A 399 10.52 17.53 10.49
C ASN A 399 11.58 16.93 11.41
N ALA A 400 11.78 17.58 12.57
CA ALA A 400 12.55 17.03 13.67
C ALA A 400 11.96 15.66 14.08
N PRO A 401 12.79 14.62 14.29
CA PRO A 401 12.29 13.29 14.62
C PRO A 401 11.62 13.26 15.99
N ALA A 402 10.81 12.23 16.24
CA ALA A 402 10.34 11.93 17.59
C ALA A 402 11.54 11.73 18.54
N GLY A 403 11.42 12.18 19.79
CA GLY A 403 12.52 12.26 20.74
C GLY A 403 13.26 13.60 20.74
N THR A 404 12.83 14.59 19.95
CA THR A 404 13.45 15.93 19.95
C THR A 404 12.82 16.81 21.01
N CYS A 405 13.64 17.47 21.83
CA CYS A 405 13.21 18.35 22.91
C CYS A 405 13.17 19.83 22.48
N LEU A 406 12.17 20.56 22.96
CA LEU A 406 11.89 21.96 22.64
C LEU A 406 12.10 22.84 23.88
N ASP A 407 12.80 23.95 23.74
CA ASP A 407 13.01 24.92 24.83
C ASP A 407 11.74 25.74 25.14
N GLU A 408 10.84 25.88 24.17
CA GLU A 408 9.68 26.77 24.27
C GLU A 408 8.42 26.17 23.67
N GLN A 409 7.27 26.63 24.17
CA GLN A 409 5.98 26.26 23.62
C GLN A 409 5.84 26.78 22.17
N PRO A 410 5.52 25.91 21.20
CA PRO A 410 5.30 26.32 19.83
C PRO A 410 4.01 27.15 19.75
N ALA A 411 4.12 28.41 19.36
CA ALA A 411 2.97 29.30 19.15
C ALA A 411 2.25 29.04 17.80
N GLY A 412 2.24 27.79 17.33
CA GLY A 412 1.60 27.36 16.08
C GLY A 412 2.47 26.43 15.22
N PRO A 413 2.04 26.11 13.99
CA PRO A 413 2.81 25.32 13.02
C PRO A 413 4.01 26.15 12.52
N GLN A 414 5.11 26.09 13.28
CA GLN A 414 6.30 26.92 13.05
C GLN A 414 7.50 26.13 12.53
N THR A 415 8.32 26.84 11.76
CA THR A 415 9.68 26.44 11.38
C THR A 415 10.66 27.30 12.18
N GLY A 416 11.69 26.68 12.76
CA GLY A 416 12.79 27.40 13.41
C GLY A 416 12.63 27.62 14.91
N LEU A 417 11.97 26.70 15.59
CA LEU A 417 11.93 26.61 17.05
C LEU A 417 13.34 26.34 17.62
N SER A 418 13.58 26.73 18.86
CA SER A 418 14.82 26.36 19.56
C SER A 418 14.72 24.92 20.09
N GLY A 419 15.60 24.05 19.60
CA GLY A 419 15.78 22.72 20.15
C GLY A 419 16.69 22.73 21.38
N SER A 420 16.37 21.87 22.35
CA SER A 420 17.14 21.69 23.58
C SER A 420 17.88 20.34 23.60
N ASP A 421 18.86 20.24 24.49
CA ASP A 421 19.39 18.96 24.92
C ASP A 421 18.36 18.30 25.87
N CYS A 422 17.91 17.09 25.55
CA CYS A 422 16.89 16.40 26.35
C CYS A 422 17.34 16.07 27.78
N ASP A 423 18.64 16.07 28.06
CA ASP A 423 19.18 15.91 29.41
C ASP A 423 19.15 17.22 30.23
N SER A 424 18.80 18.35 29.59
CA SER A 424 18.61 19.66 30.23
C SER A 424 17.12 19.97 30.45
N PRO A 425 16.77 20.91 31.35
CA PRO A 425 15.40 21.40 31.48
C PRO A 425 14.87 21.94 30.15
N HIS A 426 13.72 21.47 29.71
CA HIS A 426 13.09 21.87 28.46
C HIS A 426 11.57 21.85 28.58
N TRP A 427 10.87 22.60 27.73
CA TRP A 427 9.42 22.74 27.81
C TRP A 427 8.67 21.45 27.42
N GLY A 428 9.07 20.82 26.32
CA GLY A 428 8.32 19.67 25.78
C GLY A 428 9.12 18.80 24.80
N GLU A 429 8.61 17.60 24.52
CA GLU A 429 9.26 16.62 23.64
C GLU A 429 8.32 16.16 22.52
N ILE A 430 8.85 16.05 21.30
CA ILE A 430 8.09 15.52 20.15
C ILE A 430 7.92 14.02 20.32
N ILE A 431 6.70 13.55 20.56
CA ILE A 431 6.41 12.12 20.71
C ILE A 431 6.03 11.45 19.38
N GLY A 432 5.72 12.24 18.34
CA GLY A 432 5.52 11.74 16.99
C GLY A 432 4.68 12.65 16.10
N TYR A 433 4.36 12.12 14.92
CA TYR A 433 3.50 12.76 13.93
C TYR A 433 2.39 11.79 13.54
N VAL A 434 1.15 12.26 13.55
CA VAL A 434 -0.04 11.44 13.29
C VAL A 434 -0.77 11.93 12.05
N ALA A 435 -1.06 11.03 11.11
CA ALA A 435 -1.81 11.37 9.91
C ALA A 435 -3.29 11.62 10.29
N ILE A 436 -3.77 12.85 10.08
CA ILE A 436 -5.16 13.25 10.38
C ILE A 436 -6.12 12.68 9.33
N THR A 437 -5.73 12.76 8.07
CA THR A 437 -6.52 12.24 6.94
C THR A 437 -5.62 11.62 5.87
N LYS A 438 -6.22 10.86 4.94
CA LYS A 438 -5.52 10.43 3.73
C LYS A 438 -5.17 11.64 2.87
N VAL A 439 -4.12 11.54 2.08
CA VAL A 439 -3.69 12.58 1.15
C VAL A 439 -3.95 12.10 -0.28
N PRO A 440 -4.65 12.87 -1.13
CA PRO A 440 -5.34 14.13 -0.82
C PRO A 440 -6.68 13.94 -0.09
N ALA A 441 -7.11 14.93 0.70
CA ALA A 441 -8.46 14.96 1.29
C ALA A 441 -9.02 16.38 1.45
N THR A 442 -10.34 16.51 1.35
CA THR A 442 -11.04 17.77 1.64
C THR A 442 -10.73 18.22 3.07
N TYR A 443 -10.47 19.52 3.25
CA TYR A 443 -10.21 20.07 4.58
C TYR A 443 -11.47 19.93 5.46
N PRO A 444 -11.38 19.29 6.64
CA PRO A 444 -12.55 19.06 7.48
C PRO A 444 -12.99 20.30 8.27
N GLY A 445 -12.25 21.42 8.18
CA GLY A 445 -12.43 22.61 9.01
C GLY A 445 -11.51 22.60 10.24
N ASP A 446 -11.15 23.78 10.76
CA ASP A 446 -10.18 23.90 11.86
C ASP A 446 -10.64 23.15 13.12
N ALA A 447 -11.93 23.25 13.47
CA ALA A 447 -12.46 22.57 14.65
C ALA A 447 -12.30 21.04 14.57
N GLN A 448 -12.62 20.45 13.42
CA GLN A 448 -12.51 19.00 13.23
C GLN A 448 -11.05 18.55 13.04
N ALA A 449 -10.21 19.37 12.41
CA ALA A 449 -8.78 19.08 12.29
C ALA A 449 -8.08 19.09 13.65
N ASN A 450 -8.39 20.07 14.51
CA ASN A 450 -7.92 20.13 15.90
C ASN A 450 -8.39 18.91 16.71
N ALA A 451 -9.70 18.63 16.71
CA ALA A 451 -10.26 17.49 17.43
C ALA A 451 -9.66 16.14 17.00
N LEU A 452 -9.47 15.94 15.69
CA LEU A 452 -8.80 14.73 15.17
C LEU A 452 -7.34 14.65 15.59
N GLY A 453 -6.62 15.78 15.52
CA GLY A 453 -5.25 15.87 15.98
C GLY A 453 -5.12 15.53 17.47
N GLN A 454 -5.94 16.16 18.33
CA GLN A 454 -5.98 15.90 19.77
C GLN A 454 -6.25 14.43 20.07
N PHE A 455 -7.25 13.83 19.41
CA PHE A 455 -7.54 12.40 19.58
C PHE A 455 -6.34 11.51 19.21
N LEU A 456 -5.74 11.74 18.04
CA LEU A 456 -4.64 10.91 17.55
C LEU A 456 -3.34 11.12 18.35
N CYS A 457 -3.07 12.34 18.79
CA CYS A 457 -1.93 12.65 19.65
C CYS A 457 -2.13 12.12 21.07
N GLY A 458 -3.36 12.17 21.60
CA GLY A 458 -3.71 11.53 22.87
C GLY A 458 -3.54 10.01 22.79
N GLU A 459 -3.96 9.37 21.69
CA GLU A 459 -3.73 7.93 21.46
C GLU A 459 -2.23 7.62 21.47
N LYS A 460 -1.41 8.47 20.83
CA LYS A 460 0.06 8.35 20.82
C LYS A 460 0.66 8.44 22.23
N MET A 461 0.17 9.38 23.05
CA MET A 461 0.60 9.55 24.45
C MET A 461 0.29 8.30 25.28
N VAL A 462 -0.92 7.74 25.15
CA VAL A 462 -1.31 6.51 25.85
C VAL A 462 -0.49 5.31 25.36
N GLN A 463 -0.18 5.22 24.06
CA GLN A 463 0.69 4.17 23.51
C GLN A 463 2.12 4.21 24.07
N GLN A 464 2.60 5.39 24.44
CA GLN A 464 3.88 5.59 25.13
C GLN A 464 3.80 5.41 26.65
N ARG A 465 2.61 5.08 27.19
CA ARG A 465 2.35 4.86 28.62
C ARG A 465 2.65 6.10 29.48
N LEU A 466 2.47 7.28 28.90
CA LEU A 466 2.56 8.54 29.63
C LEU A 466 1.27 8.75 30.42
N ASN A 467 1.41 9.20 31.68
CA ASN A 467 0.28 9.43 32.57
C ASN A 467 -0.39 10.76 32.22
N ASP A 468 -1.69 10.71 31.91
CA ASP A 468 -2.53 11.87 31.59
C ASP A 468 -2.78 12.79 32.81
N ASP A 469 -2.55 12.31 34.04
CA ASP A 469 -2.53 13.15 35.25
C ASP A 469 -1.27 14.03 35.37
N VAL A 470 -0.23 13.75 34.57
CA VAL A 470 1.09 14.41 34.66
C VAL A 470 1.41 15.19 33.39
N TYR A 471 1.05 14.62 32.25
CA TYR A 471 1.42 15.11 30.94
C TYR A 471 0.20 15.50 30.11
N ASP A 472 0.37 16.54 29.30
CA ASP A 472 -0.59 16.97 28.30
C ASP A 472 0.11 17.01 26.92
N VAL A 473 -0.66 16.96 25.84
CA VAL A 473 -0.15 16.93 24.47
C VAL A 473 -0.61 18.15 23.67
N THR A 474 0.34 19.04 23.41
CA THR A 474 0.14 20.12 22.44
C THR A 474 0.12 19.53 21.04
N THR A 475 -0.98 19.76 20.34
CA THR A 475 -1.20 19.30 18.97
C THR A 475 -1.08 20.46 17.99
N LEU A 476 -0.31 20.27 16.91
CA LEU A 476 -0.13 21.27 15.87
C LEU A 476 -0.41 20.67 14.50
N HIS A 477 -1.28 21.31 13.72
CA HIS A 477 -1.54 20.92 12.34
C HIS A 477 -1.45 22.14 11.42
N ALA A 478 -1.28 21.91 10.13
CA ALA A 478 -1.30 23.00 9.17
C ALA A 478 -2.70 23.61 9.00
N PRO A 479 -2.80 24.93 8.72
CA PRO A 479 -4.07 25.59 8.46
C PRO A 479 -4.63 25.21 7.07
N ALA A 480 -5.90 25.53 6.83
CA ALA A 480 -6.64 25.20 5.60
C ALA A 480 -5.88 25.48 4.29
N GLN A 481 -5.12 26.59 4.22
CA GLN A 481 -4.39 27.01 3.01
C GLN A 481 -3.24 26.06 2.66
N ARG A 482 -2.63 25.43 3.67
CA ARG A 482 -1.57 24.43 3.51
C ARG A 482 -2.11 23.00 3.45
N TRP A 483 -3.39 22.76 3.70
CA TRP A 483 -3.96 21.41 3.64
C TRP A 483 -3.94 20.84 2.22
N ASN A 484 -3.46 19.62 2.03
CA ASN A 484 -3.47 18.98 0.71
C ASN A 484 -4.84 18.38 0.40
N ASN A 485 -5.59 19.09 -0.43
CA ASN A 485 -6.91 18.67 -0.91
C ASN A 485 -6.89 18.13 -2.35
N GLY A 486 -5.70 17.94 -2.93
CA GLY A 486 -5.50 17.48 -4.31
C GLY A 486 -5.86 18.51 -5.39
N LYS A 487 -6.43 19.66 -5.00
CA LYS A 487 -6.78 20.78 -5.90
C LYS A 487 -5.79 21.93 -5.80
N ASN A 488 -5.19 22.15 -4.63
CA ASN A 488 -4.15 23.15 -4.44
C ASN A 488 -2.76 22.58 -4.74
N SER A 489 -1.77 23.47 -4.83
CA SER A 489 -0.36 23.09 -5.03
C SER A 489 0.32 22.60 -3.75
N SER A 490 -0.42 22.46 -2.65
CA SER A 490 0.15 22.03 -1.37
C SER A 490 0.59 20.57 -1.45
N LYS A 491 1.77 20.30 -0.88
CA LYS A 491 2.32 18.94 -0.72
C LYS A 491 2.21 18.44 0.72
N TYR A 492 1.52 19.18 1.59
CA TYR A 492 1.40 18.85 3.00
C TYR A 492 0.76 17.47 3.21
N GLU A 493 1.35 16.64 4.07
CA GLU A 493 0.89 15.26 4.31
C GLU A 493 -0.34 15.14 5.24
N ASN A 494 -1.07 16.24 5.48
CA ASN A 494 -2.27 16.32 6.33
C ASN A 494 -2.11 15.61 7.68
N TYR A 495 -1.06 15.95 8.42
CA TYR A 495 -0.72 15.38 9.72
C TYR A 495 -0.83 16.40 10.87
N ALA A 496 -0.74 15.90 12.11
CA ALA A 496 -0.50 16.70 13.30
C ALA A 496 0.83 16.31 13.95
N ALA A 497 1.58 17.29 14.45
CA ALA A 497 2.72 17.08 15.34
C ALA A 497 2.22 16.97 16.78
N CYS A 498 2.70 15.96 17.51
CA CYS A 498 2.34 15.69 18.89
C CYS A 498 3.54 16.04 19.78
N VAL A 499 3.39 17.08 20.60
CA VAL A 499 4.44 17.51 21.54
C VAL A 499 3.92 17.37 22.96
N VAL A 500 4.54 16.49 23.73
CA VAL A 500 4.15 16.29 25.13
C VAL A 500 4.86 17.30 26.02
N HIS A 501 4.16 17.79 27.03
CA HIS A 501 4.70 18.66 28.08
C HIS A 501 4.02 18.33 29.41
N ARG A 502 4.50 18.90 30.51
CA ARG A 502 3.83 18.72 31.80
C ARG A 502 2.56 19.54 31.88
N GLN A 503 1.55 18.98 32.53
CA GLN A 503 0.26 19.65 32.76
C GLN A 503 0.38 20.81 33.76
N ASP A 504 1.32 20.72 34.70
CA ASP A 504 1.61 21.79 35.69
C ASP A 504 2.45 22.94 35.13
N GLY A 505 2.83 22.89 33.85
CA GLY A 505 3.59 23.93 33.16
C GLY A 505 5.07 24.02 33.57
N LEU A 506 5.57 23.08 34.39
CA LEU A 506 6.99 22.99 34.70
C LEU A 506 7.77 22.34 33.56
N ASP A 507 9.08 22.58 33.54
CA ASP A 507 9.98 21.93 32.57
C ASP A 507 10.10 20.42 32.82
N LEU A 508 10.37 19.70 31.74
CA LEU A 508 10.79 18.30 31.75
C LEU A 508 12.27 18.22 32.15
N HIS A 509 12.60 17.26 33.02
CA HIS A 509 13.97 17.01 33.47
C HIS A 509 14.40 15.61 32.99
N GLY A 510 14.81 15.53 31.72
CA GLY A 510 15.16 14.29 31.04
C GLY A 510 14.17 13.94 29.92
N GLY A 511 14.68 13.32 28.86
CA GLY A 511 13.86 12.87 27.74
C GLY A 511 12.89 11.73 28.12
N LEU A 512 11.65 11.86 27.68
CA LEU A 512 10.60 10.85 27.70
C LEU A 512 10.90 9.82 26.62
N THR A 513 11.92 8.99 26.89
CA THR A 513 12.44 7.99 25.95
C THR A 513 11.31 7.19 25.30
N PRO A 514 11.22 7.14 23.95
CA PRO A 514 10.19 6.38 23.27
C PRO A 514 10.25 4.90 23.67
N ILE A 515 9.29 4.45 24.48
CA ILE A 515 9.08 3.03 24.72
C ILE A 515 8.58 2.42 23.40
N ALA A 516 8.98 1.18 23.09
CA ALA A 516 8.45 0.44 21.95
C ALA A 516 6.92 0.58 21.89
N GLU A 517 6.43 1.22 20.83
CA GLU A 517 5.05 1.66 20.69
C GLU A 517 4.11 0.47 20.83
N LEU A 518 3.12 0.59 21.72
CA LEU A 518 2.05 -0.39 21.79
C LEU A 518 1.31 -0.39 20.44
N LYS A 519 1.34 -1.53 19.74
CA LYS A 519 0.73 -1.66 18.40
C LYS A 519 -0.79 -1.53 18.40
N ASP A 520 -1.44 -1.64 19.56
CA ASP A 520 -2.90 -1.61 19.66
C ASP A 520 -3.44 -0.19 19.82
N PRO A 521 -4.53 0.19 19.10
CA PRO A 521 -5.29 1.42 19.35
C PRO A 521 -5.72 1.51 20.82
N LYS A 522 -5.62 2.69 21.42
CA LYS A 522 -5.96 2.90 22.83
C LYS A 522 -7.08 3.92 23.01
N PRO A 523 -7.98 3.70 23.99
CA PRO A 523 -8.98 4.69 24.37
C PRO A 523 -8.32 5.98 24.86
N VAL A 524 -8.88 7.11 24.46
CA VAL A 524 -8.44 8.46 24.86
C VAL A 524 -9.60 9.15 25.58
N ALA A 525 -9.36 9.70 26.76
CA ALA A 525 -10.35 10.51 27.46
C ALA A 525 -10.51 11.85 26.73
N MET A 526 -11.73 12.19 26.31
CA MET A 526 -12.04 13.46 25.65
C MET A 526 -13.43 13.96 26.04
N ASP A 527 -13.63 15.26 25.92
CA ASP A 527 -14.93 15.88 26.16
C ASP A 527 -15.90 15.64 24.99
N LEU A 528 -17.19 15.58 25.28
CA LEU A 528 -18.25 15.74 24.26
C LEU A 528 -18.92 17.11 24.34
N GLN A 529 -18.63 17.88 25.40
CA GLN A 529 -19.34 19.11 25.76
C GLN A 529 -18.40 20.24 26.22
N ALA A 530 -17.23 20.39 25.60
CA ALA A 530 -16.30 21.47 25.87
C ALA A 530 -16.85 22.85 25.46
N LYS A 531 -16.21 23.93 25.95
CA LYS A 531 -16.58 25.31 25.60
C LYS A 531 -16.53 25.55 24.09
N LYS A 532 -15.56 24.94 23.38
CA LYS A 532 -15.45 25.00 21.92
C LYS A 532 -15.62 23.59 21.35
N VAL A 533 -16.37 23.47 20.26
CA VAL A 533 -16.54 22.19 19.54
C VAL A 533 -15.20 21.61 19.08
N ALA A 534 -14.18 22.45 18.87
CA ALA A 534 -12.83 22.02 18.48
C ALA A 534 -12.13 21.18 19.56
N ASP A 535 -12.54 21.31 20.82
CA ASP A 535 -11.96 20.61 21.97
C ASP A 535 -12.75 19.33 22.30
N ASN A 536 -13.83 19.04 21.57
CA ASN A 536 -14.58 17.81 21.72
C ASN A 536 -13.96 16.65 20.95
N ALA A 537 -14.36 15.43 21.31
CA ALA A 537 -14.09 14.24 20.54
C ALA A 537 -14.51 14.41 19.06
N PRO A 538 -13.66 14.04 18.10
CA PRO A 538 -13.89 14.33 16.69
C PRO A 538 -15.10 13.59 16.10
N VAL A 539 -15.77 14.22 15.14
CA VAL A 539 -16.83 13.55 14.35
C VAL A 539 -16.25 12.34 13.61
N GLY A 540 -16.96 11.22 13.64
CA GLY A 540 -16.53 9.98 13.00
C GLY A 540 -15.69 9.05 13.89
N THR A 541 -15.35 9.45 15.13
CA THR A 541 -14.86 8.50 16.16
C THR A 541 -16.02 7.96 17.00
N CYS A 542 -15.67 7.05 17.91
CA CYS A 542 -16.65 6.25 18.62
C CYS A 542 -16.42 6.27 20.14
N VAL A 543 -17.51 6.34 20.89
CA VAL A 543 -17.52 6.30 22.36
C VAL A 543 -17.50 4.84 22.79
N ARG A 544 -16.45 4.43 23.52
CA ARG A 544 -16.21 3.05 23.94
C ARG A 544 -17.35 2.54 24.82
N ASP A 545 -17.63 3.28 25.88
CA ASP A 545 -18.57 2.90 26.91
C ASP A 545 -19.92 3.60 26.71
N ARG A 546 -20.98 3.01 27.27
CA ARG A 546 -22.30 3.62 27.22
C ARG A 546 -22.27 4.95 27.97
N ILE A 547 -22.81 5.99 27.34
CA ILE A 547 -23.09 7.26 28.01
C ILE A 547 -24.26 7.01 28.98
N ASN A 548 -23.93 6.59 30.20
CA ASN A 548 -24.90 6.41 31.28
C ASN A 548 -25.14 7.78 31.90
N GLY A 549 -26.39 8.25 31.89
CA GLY A 549 -26.77 9.57 32.36
C GLY A 549 -26.62 9.77 33.87
N GLN A 550 -25.40 9.81 34.41
CA GLN A 550 -25.09 10.68 35.54
C GLN A 550 -25.01 12.12 35.03
N VAL A 551 -26.14 12.56 34.50
CA VAL A 551 -26.50 13.95 34.28
C VAL A 551 -27.12 14.38 35.61
N THR A 552 -26.29 14.53 36.65
CA THR A 552 -26.70 15.37 37.79
C THR A 552 -26.64 16.80 37.27
N ASP A 553 -27.80 17.43 37.11
CA ASP A 553 -27.97 18.83 36.69
C ASP A 553 -27.55 19.18 35.25
N GLY A 554 -27.82 18.29 34.29
CA GLY A 554 -27.81 18.67 32.86
C GLY A 554 -26.46 18.58 32.15
N ALA A 555 -25.35 18.27 32.83
CA ALA A 555 -24.01 18.20 32.24
C ALA A 555 -23.44 16.77 32.11
N LEU A 556 -22.75 16.50 31.01
CA LEU A 556 -21.72 15.46 30.94
C LEU A 556 -20.50 15.97 31.72
N ILE A 557 -20.34 15.53 32.97
CA ILE A 557 -19.31 16.09 33.87
C ILE A 557 -17.94 15.43 33.65
N ASP A 558 -17.92 14.18 33.14
CA ASP A 558 -16.69 13.42 32.95
C ASP A 558 -16.34 13.23 31.46
N GLN A 559 -15.04 13.28 31.17
CA GLN A 559 -14.50 12.88 29.87
C GLN A 559 -14.94 11.46 29.53
N VAL A 560 -15.28 11.22 28.27
CA VAL A 560 -15.64 9.90 27.78
C VAL A 560 -14.46 9.24 27.08
N MET A 561 -14.45 7.91 27.10
CA MET A 561 -13.40 7.14 26.46
C MET A 561 -13.70 7.00 24.97
N ILE A 562 -12.91 7.67 24.14
CA ILE A 562 -13.00 7.68 22.67
C ILE A 562 -12.06 6.63 22.08
N VAL A 563 -12.57 5.89 21.10
CA VAL A 563 -11.83 4.89 20.33
C VAL A 563 -12.06 5.07 18.83
N ARG A 564 -11.18 4.48 18.02
CA ARG A 564 -11.44 4.31 16.59
C ARG A 564 -12.66 3.41 16.41
N CYS A 565 -13.52 3.72 15.43
CA CYS A 565 -14.72 2.91 15.19
C CYS A 565 -14.44 1.48 14.70
N THR A 566 -13.19 1.13 14.38
CA THR A 566 -12.78 -0.27 14.14
C THR A 566 -12.75 -1.12 15.41
N GLU A 567 -12.66 -0.48 16.57
CA GLU A 567 -12.68 -1.13 17.88
C GLU A 567 -14.11 -1.37 18.37
N TRP A 568 -14.26 -2.20 19.40
CA TRP A 568 -15.55 -2.36 20.07
C TRP A 568 -15.95 -1.05 20.76
N HIS A 569 -17.15 -0.57 20.48
CA HIS A 569 -17.65 0.69 21.03
C HIS A 569 -19.17 0.67 21.17
N TRP A 570 -19.70 1.57 21.99
CA TRP A 570 -21.14 1.72 22.21
C TRP A 570 -21.82 2.56 21.14
N GLY A 571 -21.21 3.68 20.72
CA GLY A 571 -21.82 4.59 19.74
C GLY A 571 -20.83 5.42 18.94
N GLN A 572 -21.25 5.88 17.77
CA GLN A 572 -20.49 6.72 16.84
C GLN A 572 -20.94 8.18 16.90
N ILE A 573 -19.99 9.12 16.91
CA ILE A 573 -20.26 10.56 16.92
C ILE A 573 -20.53 11.04 15.48
N PHE A 574 -21.71 11.61 15.24
CA PHE A 574 -22.14 12.12 13.93
C PHE A 574 -22.04 13.64 13.79
N GLY A 575 -21.97 14.38 14.90
CA GLY A 575 -21.78 15.82 14.83
C GLY A 575 -22.16 16.60 16.07
N TYR A 576 -21.80 17.88 16.01
CA TYR A 576 -22.12 18.91 17.00
C TYR A 576 -22.86 20.08 16.35
N PRO A 577 -24.14 19.93 15.96
CA PRO A 577 -24.85 21.02 15.32
C PRO A 577 -25.06 22.19 16.29
N THR A 578 -24.64 23.38 15.87
CA THR A 578 -24.96 24.64 16.57
C THR A 578 -26.47 24.84 16.60
N LEU A 579 -26.98 25.15 17.79
CA LEU A 579 -28.39 25.43 18.05
C LEU A 579 -28.63 26.92 18.28
N TYR A 580 -27.74 27.56 19.04
CA TYR A 580 -27.84 28.96 19.45
C TYR A 580 -26.48 29.65 19.34
N GLU A 581 -26.50 30.88 18.84
CA GLU A 581 -25.31 31.74 18.78
C GLU A 581 -24.93 32.26 20.18
N ALA A 582 -23.70 32.75 20.33
CA ALA A 582 -23.27 33.41 21.55
C ALA A 582 -24.19 34.60 21.90
N GLY A 583 -24.47 34.77 23.19
CA GLY A 583 -25.30 35.84 23.74
C GLY A 583 -26.81 35.52 23.81
N GLN A 584 -27.26 34.39 23.28
CA GLN A 584 -28.68 34.00 23.36
C GLN A 584 -29.05 33.45 24.74
N SER A 585 -30.16 33.92 25.30
CA SER A 585 -30.68 33.49 26.60
C SER A 585 -31.27 32.09 26.54
N PHE A 586 -31.22 31.36 27.65
CA PHE A 586 -31.82 30.03 27.79
C PHE A 586 -33.34 30.05 27.53
N PRO A 587 -33.84 29.36 26.48
CA PRO A 587 -35.26 29.38 26.12
C PRO A 587 -36.09 28.35 26.89
N GLY A 588 -35.46 27.55 27.75
CA GLY A 588 -36.10 26.48 28.52
C GLY A 588 -35.85 25.09 27.96
N ASP A 589 -35.87 24.08 28.85
CA ASP A 589 -35.47 22.71 28.53
C ASP A 589 -36.27 22.09 27.38
N SER A 590 -37.57 22.36 27.32
CA SER A 590 -38.44 21.78 26.29
C SER A 590 -38.02 22.23 24.89
N GLU A 591 -37.70 23.51 24.71
CA GLU A 591 -37.28 24.07 23.43
C GLU A 591 -35.89 23.58 23.05
N VAL A 592 -34.94 23.63 23.99
CA VAL A 592 -33.57 23.13 23.78
C VAL A 592 -33.58 21.65 23.37
N ASN A 593 -34.33 20.82 24.08
CA ASN A 593 -34.42 19.38 23.78
C ASN A 593 -35.10 19.10 22.43
N ALA A 594 -36.17 19.83 22.10
CA ALA A 594 -36.84 19.69 20.80
C ALA A 594 -35.92 20.08 19.64
N LEU A 595 -35.22 21.21 19.77
CA LEU A 595 -34.31 21.69 18.74
C LEU A 595 -33.08 20.77 18.59
N SER A 596 -32.53 20.27 19.70
CA SER A 596 -31.41 19.33 19.70
C SER A 596 -31.78 18.04 18.95
N ARG A 597 -32.94 17.45 19.25
CA ARG A 597 -33.44 16.26 18.56
C ARG A 597 -33.64 16.51 17.07
N LYS A 598 -34.25 17.64 16.70
CA LYS A 598 -34.46 18.04 15.31
C LYS A 598 -33.14 18.21 14.55
N ALA A 599 -32.17 18.88 15.16
CA ALA A 599 -30.86 19.13 14.56
C ALA A 599 -30.07 17.83 14.35
N CYS A 600 -30.10 16.91 15.32
CA CYS A 600 -29.47 15.59 15.17
C CYS A 600 -30.17 14.73 14.12
N ALA A 601 -31.51 14.71 14.09
CA ALA A 601 -32.27 13.96 13.09
C ALA A 601 -32.02 14.46 11.66
N ALA A 602 -31.75 15.75 11.47
CA ALA A 602 -31.40 16.31 10.16
C ALA A 602 -30.01 15.90 9.66
N ARG A 603 -29.11 15.49 10.58
CA ARG A 603 -27.71 15.18 10.27
C ARG A 603 -27.45 13.67 10.18
N ILE A 604 -28.19 12.86 10.92
CA ILE A 604 -28.05 11.41 10.97
C ILE A 604 -28.95 10.79 9.89
N PRO A 605 -28.42 10.01 8.93
CA PRO A 605 -29.26 9.29 7.98
C PRO A 605 -30.09 8.22 8.69
N SER A 606 -31.17 7.76 8.06
CA SER A 606 -31.94 6.63 8.59
C SER A 606 -31.09 5.35 8.55
N LEU A 607 -30.72 4.83 9.72
CA LEU A 607 -29.86 3.66 9.89
C LEU A 607 -30.64 2.52 10.57
N PRO A 608 -31.07 1.48 9.81
CA PRO A 608 -31.83 0.36 10.37
C PRO A 608 -31.06 -0.36 11.49
N GLY A 609 -31.72 -0.62 12.63
CA GLY A 609 -31.10 -1.28 13.78
C GLY A 609 -30.31 -0.36 14.71
N PHE A 610 -30.25 0.94 14.41
CA PHE A 610 -29.60 1.94 15.25
C PHE A 610 -30.61 2.94 15.83
N ALA A 611 -30.24 3.53 16.96
CA ALA A 611 -30.96 4.58 17.66
C ALA A 611 -30.03 5.80 17.85
N THR A 612 -30.64 6.97 18.02
CA THR A 612 -29.92 8.22 18.22
C THR A 612 -29.96 8.60 19.69
N TRP A 613 -28.78 8.83 20.28
CA TRP A 613 -28.60 9.52 21.53
C TRP A 613 -28.31 10.99 21.27
N VAL A 614 -29.02 11.88 21.98
CA VAL A 614 -28.91 13.33 21.82
C VAL A 614 -28.54 13.94 23.16
N GLY A 615 -27.37 14.58 23.22
CA GLY A 615 -26.95 15.39 24.35
C GLY A 615 -27.29 16.86 24.09
N PRO A 616 -28.26 17.48 24.78
CA PRO A 616 -28.50 18.91 24.68
C PRO A 616 -27.35 19.72 25.33
N PRO A 617 -27.20 21.02 25.01
CA PRO A 617 -26.36 21.93 25.78
C PRO A 617 -26.70 21.86 27.28
N ASP A 618 -25.68 21.73 28.12
CA ASP A 618 -25.80 21.60 29.56
C ASP A 618 -26.12 22.93 30.23
N TYR A 619 -26.74 22.89 31.42
CA TYR A 619 -27.12 24.12 32.13
C TYR A 619 -25.90 25.03 32.45
N PRO A 620 -24.75 24.50 32.92
CA PRO A 620 -23.55 25.31 33.12
C PRO A 620 -23.13 26.11 31.88
N SER A 621 -23.22 25.55 30.66
CA SER A 621 -22.88 26.33 29.45
C SER A 621 -23.76 27.56 29.29
N TRP A 622 -25.03 27.55 29.70
CA TRP A 622 -25.94 28.71 29.58
C TRP A 622 -25.58 29.88 30.49
N SER A 623 -24.72 29.67 31.49
CA SER A 623 -24.16 30.76 32.30
C SER A 623 -23.06 31.53 31.57
N ASP A 624 -22.41 30.92 30.57
CA ASP A 624 -21.41 31.55 29.72
C ASP A 624 -22.06 32.11 28.44
N LEU A 625 -22.27 33.43 28.42
CA LEU A 625 -22.86 34.11 27.28
C LEU A 625 -21.93 34.15 26.05
N GLU A 626 -20.64 33.90 26.20
CA GLU A 626 -19.69 33.88 25.07
C GLU A 626 -19.66 32.52 24.36
N GLN A 627 -20.23 31.48 24.97
CA GLN A 627 -20.21 30.12 24.44
C GLN A 627 -21.38 29.88 23.48
N VAL A 628 -21.06 29.41 22.26
CA VAL A 628 -22.04 28.88 21.30
C VAL A 628 -22.67 27.60 21.86
N LYS A 629 -23.99 27.45 21.73
CA LYS A 629 -24.70 26.26 22.24
C LYS A 629 -24.91 25.26 21.11
N TYR A 630 -24.53 24.01 21.32
CA TYR A 630 -24.62 22.95 20.32
C TYR A 630 -25.17 21.66 20.93
N ALA A 631 -25.80 20.81 20.12
CA ALA A 631 -26.19 19.46 20.53
C ALA A 631 -25.07 18.46 20.24
N ILE A 632 -25.08 17.32 20.91
CA ILE A 632 -24.21 16.17 20.66
C ILE A 632 -25.06 15.09 19.99
N CYS A 633 -24.65 14.64 18.81
CA CYS A 633 -25.38 13.62 18.06
C CYS A 633 -24.58 12.32 18.00
N VAL A 634 -25.02 11.29 18.73
CA VAL A 634 -24.39 9.96 18.76
C VAL A 634 -25.38 8.91 18.25
N VAL A 635 -24.89 7.95 17.47
CA VAL A 635 -25.66 6.81 16.99
C VAL A 635 -25.15 5.55 17.68
N HIS A 636 -26.05 4.79 18.30
CA HIS A 636 -25.73 3.51 18.94
C HIS A 636 -26.70 2.43 18.45
N ARG A 637 -26.39 1.16 18.68
CA ARG A 637 -27.34 0.09 18.34
C ARG A 637 -28.63 0.22 19.14
N ALA A 638 -29.77 -0.08 18.51
CA ALA A 638 -31.08 -0.02 19.14
C ALA A 638 -31.21 -0.97 20.35
N ASP A 639 -30.45 -2.06 20.37
CA ASP A 639 -30.38 -3.01 21.49
C ASP A 639 -29.35 -2.62 22.58
N ASN A 640 -28.75 -1.43 22.48
CA ASN A 640 -27.71 -0.91 23.38
C ASN A 640 -26.45 -1.78 23.52
N LYS A 641 -26.22 -2.75 22.63
CA LYS A 641 -25.01 -3.58 22.66
C LYS A 641 -23.86 -2.88 21.93
N PRO A 642 -22.60 -3.10 22.37
CA PRO A 642 -21.43 -2.66 21.61
C PRO A 642 -21.38 -3.26 20.19
N PHE A 643 -20.68 -2.58 19.28
CA PHE A 643 -20.42 -3.04 17.92
C PHE A 643 -19.03 -2.63 17.41
N LYS A 644 -18.66 -3.15 16.24
CA LYS A 644 -17.43 -2.84 15.50
C LYS A 644 -17.77 -2.30 14.12
N GLY A 645 -16.97 -1.35 13.64
CA GLY A 645 -17.16 -0.65 12.38
C GLY A 645 -18.06 0.58 12.52
N ALA A 646 -18.11 1.41 11.48
CA ALA A 646 -19.03 2.54 11.43
C ALA A 646 -20.50 2.05 11.35
N ALA A 647 -21.42 2.82 11.92
CA ALA A 647 -22.85 2.61 11.74
C ALA A 647 -23.21 2.80 10.26
N LYS A 648 -23.88 1.80 9.66
CA LYS A 648 -24.22 1.75 8.23
C LYS A 648 -25.65 1.28 8.01
#